data_AF-A0AAX3ZPN2-F1
#
_entry.id   AF-A0AAX3ZPN2-F1
#
_cell.length_a   1.000
_cell.length_b   1.000
_cell.length_c   1.000
_cell.angle_alpha   90.00
_cell.angle_beta   90.00
_cell.angle_gamma   90.00
#
_symmetry.space_group_name_H-M   'P 1'
#
loop_
_entity.id
_entity.type
_entity.pdbx_description
1 polymer ?
#
loop_
_entity_poly.entity_id
_entity_poly.type
_entity_poly.pdbx_seq_one_letter_code
_entity_poly.pdbx_strand_id
1 'polypeptide(L)'
;MTSEPRTTPIRVPDRLFAELAAGGGSAQAVAFLERGERARRLLLLRTLLDRMAELSTPLTPVADAWEVVKDAAGRDPEAVDGLLLAPTTGAWIAHMLRRVHGTATGPPLWAEAGRLNVLALTAALLAGTETALTVPLADGGLHLPGLGRLRLPDAPPGPSVGLAVARAGEVTLSGPPRDGGARPTVTCRPASVPVEPRPAGPGVAATVETAPGEPVASAPGEPVAGGSGDVRGGRPAGAADAGRAPGATAAASAAGSGEEGPDGRHRVPVPPTAAGSAGWLPLRTLTHHGPAGPVAIPLDDLDPYRDLDDPVPPARLDAEEAAEWQRVFDGAVAVLAATGADQGPGRLDPALIRAVVPYGRTAAVPPAAPTVAVSASSGDSFGAMLISRPGSALALAETLVHEFQHSKLAALLHLFPLLDDDREERYYAPWRADPRHLTGLLHGAYAFTGVAGFWRDRLAEPKHAEVAAYHFALRRLQSRLVVRTLRTSARLTAPGRRLVAGLARTLDGWLRVPVAPDALRRARTAAALHRTQWRLRNLAAPAAPDGTLRFRPDRGFWPDTRTHAFAVRPAAPRTADEHLAAGDPATALDGYAKDLAQDPADPHALSGWIVARAALDPGRATRRALTRPELHRTEPPGPEPHRQEPAGPSPHRPKPRPSRPAG
;
A
#
# COMPACT_ATOMS: atom_id res chain seq x y z
N MET A 1 24.45 14.51 40.38
CA MET A 1 23.48 15.34 39.63
C MET A 1 24.24 16.23 38.67
N THR A 2 24.49 15.74 37.46
CA THR A 2 25.04 16.54 36.35
C THR A 2 23.98 16.53 35.27
N SER A 3 23.45 17.71 34.98
CA SER A 3 22.38 17.96 34.04
C SER A 3 22.77 17.48 32.63
N GLU A 4 22.25 16.32 32.23
CA GLU A 4 22.18 15.95 30.81
C GLU A 4 21.46 17.07 30.04
N PRO A 5 21.89 17.39 28.81
CA PRO A 5 21.17 18.33 27.97
C PRO A 5 19.78 17.74 27.71
N ARG A 6 18.75 18.37 28.28
CA ARG A 6 17.35 18.08 27.94
C ARG A 6 17.23 18.18 26.43
N THR A 7 17.08 17.05 25.75
CA THR A 7 16.87 17.01 24.31
C THR A 7 15.68 17.90 23.98
N THR A 8 15.90 18.89 23.13
CA THR A 8 14.84 19.82 22.72
C THR A 8 13.68 19.01 22.14
N PRO A 9 12.43 19.20 22.61
CA PRO A 9 11.30 18.44 22.10
C PRO A 9 11.19 18.58 20.58
N ILE A 10 10.92 17.49 19.87
CA ILE A 10 10.65 17.54 18.42
C ILE A 10 9.39 18.38 18.22
N ARG A 11 9.53 19.53 17.56
CA ARG A 11 8.42 20.43 17.20
C ARG A 11 8.30 20.51 15.69
N VAL A 12 7.14 20.14 15.14
CA VAL A 12 6.87 20.32 13.71
C VAL A 12 6.69 21.81 13.45
N PRO A 13 7.48 22.43 12.54
CA PRO A 13 7.26 23.80 12.10
C PRO A 13 5.85 23.97 11.53
N ASP A 14 5.17 25.07 11.88
CA ASP A 14 3.76 25.27 11.51
C ASP A 14 3.51 25.19 10.00
N ARG A 15 4.46 25.67 9.18
CA ARG A 15 4.38 25.56 7.71
C ARG A 15 4.38 24.10 7.23
N LEU A 16 5.23 23.24 7.80
CA LEU A 16 5.32 21.83 7.42
C LEU A 16 4.08 21.08 7.89
N PHE A 17 3.58 21.40 9.09
CA PHE A 17 2.32 20.83 9.56
C PHE A 17 1.14 21.24 8.68
N ALA A 18 1.06 22.52 8.28
CA ALA A 18 -0.01 23.01 7.40
C ALA A 18 0.04 22.34 6.03
N GLU A 19 1.25 22.11 5.49
CA GLU A 19 1.47 21.40 4.24
C GLU A 19 1.00 19.94 4.31
N LEU A 20 1.43 19.20 5.34
CA LEU A 20 0.97 17.83 5.61
C LEU A 20 -0.55 17.79 5.80
N ALA A 21 -1.11 18.77 6.52
CA ALA A 21 -2.56 18.90 6.73
C ALA A 21 -3.35 19.20 5.45
N ALA A 22 -2.72 19.77 4.43
CA ALA A 22 -3.33 19.93 3.12
C ALA A 22 -3.33 18.63 2.30
N GLY A 23 -2.61 17.59 2.74
CA GLY A 23 -2.35 16.34 2.01
C GLY A 23 -1.02 16.35 1.23
N GLY A 24 -0.22 17.41 1.37
CA GLY A 24 1.10 17.58 0.76
C GLY A 24 2.18 16.74 1.44
N GLY A 25 3.45 16.95 1.09
CA GLY A 25 4.55 16.11 1.53
C GLY A 25 5.85 16.37 0.77
N SER A 26 6.29 17.63 0.78
CA SER A 26 7.55 18.09 0.22
C SER A 26 8.72 17.31 0.79
N ALA A 27 9.84 17.29 0.07
CA ALA A 27 11.07 16.64 0.54
C ALA A 27 11.47 17.12 1.95
N GLN A 28 11.20 18.38 2.28
CA GLN A 28 11.48 18.92 3.63
C GLN A 28 10.50 18.42 4.69
N ALA A 29 9.21 18.29 4.36
CA ALA A 29 8.23 17.70 5.27
C ALA A 29 8.55 16.21 5.51
N VAL A 30 8.89 15.47 4.46
CA VAL A 30 9.28 14.05 4.56
C VAL A 30 10.58 13.89 5.35
N ALA A 31 11.62 14.68 5.09
CA ALA A 31 12.85 14.67 5.88
C ALA A 31 12.60 15.00 7.36
N PHE A 32 11.60 15.84 7.68
CA PHE A 32 11.19 16.06 9.07
C PHE A 32 10.59 14.79 9.69
N LEU A 33 9.68 14.12 8.97
CA LEU A 33 9.08 12.85 9.43
C LEU A 33 10.16 11.77 9.62
N GLU A 34 11.12 11.67 8.72
CA GLU A 34 12.25 10.73 8.82
C GLU A 34 13.10 10.97 10.07
N ARG A 35 13.36 12.23 10.44
CA ARG A 35 14.02 12.54 11.73
C ARG A 35 13.19 12.08 12.93
N GLY A 36 11.86 12.20 12.85
CA GLY A 36 10.94 11.66 13.85
C GLY A 36 11.03 10.15 13.96
N GLU A 37 10.98 9.45 12.83
CA GLU A 37 11.14 7.99 12.76
C GLU A 37 12.50 7.53 13.29
N ARG A 38 13.59 8.24 12.96
CA ARG A 38 14.92 7.96 13.50
C ARG A 38 14.93 8.03 15.03
N ALA A 39 14.39 9.11 15.59
CA ALA A 39 14.32 9.31 17.05
C ALA A 39 13.47 8.22 17.72
N ARG A 40 12.31 7.89 17.14
CA ARG A 40 11.45 6.79 17.60
C ARG A 40 12.20 5.46 17.59
N ARG A 41 12.86 5.12 16.48
CA ARG A 41 13.58 3.85 16.33
C ARG A 41 14.70 3.71 17.37
N LEU A 42 15.45 4.76 17.66
CA LEU A 42 16.47 4.74 18.71
C LEU A 42 15.87 4.51 20.11
N LEU A 43 14.72 5.12 20.42
CA LEU A 43 14.03 4.91 21.70
C LEU A 43 13.50 3.48 21.85
N LEU A 44 12.88 2.95 20.79
CA LEU A 44 12.39 1.57 20.79
C LEU A 44 13.54 0.57 20.85
N LEU A 45 14.63 0.82 20.11
CA LEU A 45 15.82 -0.01 20.15
C LEU A 45 16.48 0.01 21.52
N ARG A 46 16.61 1.18 22.17
CA ARG A 46 17.11 1.24 23.56
C ARG A 46 16.30 0.38 24.51
N THR A 47 14.97 0.48 24.42
CA THR A 47 14.05 -0.35 25.25
C THR A 47 14.26 -1.84 24.98
N LEU A 48 14.49 -2.19 23.72
CA LEU A 48 14.71 -3.57 23.30
C LEU A 48 16.09 -4.09 23.72
N LEU A 49 17.15 -3.29 23.64
CA LEU A 49 18.52 -3.66 24.04
C LEU A 49 18.57 -4.05 25.51
N ASP A 50 17.90 -3.32 26.40
CA ASP A 50 17.83 -3.63 27.83
C ASP A 50 17.23 -5.03 28.06
N ARG A 51 16.17 -5.38 27.32
CA ARG A 51 15.53 -6.70 27.39
C ARG A 51 16.38 -7.80 26.76
N MET A 52 17.07 -7.50 25.67
CA MET A 52 17.92 -8.47 24.98
C MET A 52 19.20 -8.79 25.76
N ALA A 53 19.70 -7.87 26.59
CA ALA A 53 20.88 -8.09 27.43
C ALA A 53 20.66 -9.19 28.48
N GLU A 54 19.40 -9.45 28.87
CA GLU A 54 19.03 -10.51 29.83
C GLU A 54 18.85 -11.89 29.15
N LEU A 55 18.88 -11.96 27.81
CA LEU A 55 18.65 -13.20 27.08
C LEU A 55 19.91 -14.06 27.01
N SER A 56 19.80 -15.32 27.44
CA SER A 56 20.81 -16.34 27.13
C SER A 56 20.84 -16.58 25.62
N THR A 57 22.01 -16.44 25.01
CA THR A 57 22.19 -16.53 23.56
C THR A 57 23.51 -17.20 23.20
N PRO A 58 23.54 -18.05 22.16
CA PRO A 58 24.79 -18.61 21.62
C PRO A 58 25.51 -17.63 20.67
N LEU A 59 24.98 -16.41 20.50
CA LEU A 59 25.46 -15.40 19.57
C LEU A 59 26.43 -14.42 20.24
N THR A 60 26.99 -13.50 19.47
CA THR A 60 27.73 -12.38 20.07
C THR A 60 26.81 -11.62 21.04
N PRO A 61 27.28 -11.28 22.26
CA PRO A 61 26.52 -10.50 23.23
C PRO A 61 26.03 -9.18 22.65
N VAL A 62 24.84 -8.77 23.09
CA VAL A 62 24.15 -7.56 22.63
C VAL A 62 24.99 -6.29 22.82
N ALA A 63 25.73 -6.21 23.93
CA ALA A 63 26.63 -5.09 24.21
C ALA A 63 27.73 -4.98 23.14
N ASP A 64 28.41 -6.08 22.85
CA ASP A 64 29.51 -6.12 21.87
C ASP A 64 29.01 -5.83 20.45
N ALA A 65 27.85 -6.39 20.08
CA ALA A 65 27.22 -6.09 18.79
C ALA A 65 26.83 -4.61 18.66
N TRP A 66 26.38 -3.99 19.76
CA TRP A 66 26.05 -2.57 19.79
C TRP A 66 27.29 -1.66 19.73
N GLU A 67 28.42 -2.08 20.31
CA GLU A 67 29.71 -1.39 20.10
C GLU A 67 30.09 -1.36 18.61
N VAL A 68 29.92 -2.47 17.89
CA VAL A 68 30.18 -2.51 16.43
C VAL A 68 29.29 -1.53 15.66
N VAL A 69 28.01 -1.38 16.05
CA VAL A 69 27.13 -0.37 15.45
C VAL A 69 27.62 1.06 15.74
N LYS A 70 28.09 1.33 16.96
CA LYS A 70 28.63 2.64 17.34
C LYS A 70 29.93 2.96 16.61
N ASP A 71 30.83 1.99 16.45
CA ASP A 71 32.08 2.15 15.71
C ASP A 71 31.80 2.43 14.23
N ALA A 72 30.87 1.67 13.63
CA ALA A 72 30.41 1.92 12.26
C ALA A 72 29.80 3.33 12.13
N ALA A 73 28.96 3.76 13.07
CA ALA A 73 28.35 5.09 13.07
C ALA A 73 29.37 6.21 13.27
N GLY A 74 30.46 5.95 14.02
CA GLY A 74 31.57 6.89 14.16
C GLY A 74 32.37 7.10 12.87
N ARG A 75 32.42 6.08 12.01
CA ARG A 75 33.10 6.14 10.71
C ARG A 75 32.20 6.66 9.59
N ASP A 76 30.98 6.16 9.49
CA ASP A 76 29.98 6.56 8.50
C ASP A 76 28.58 6.64 9.16
N PRO A 77 28.21 7.83 9.68
CA PRO A 77 26.91 8.05 10.28
C PRO A 77 25.75 7.84 9.29
N GLU A 78 25.94 8.15 8.00
CA GLU A 78 24.88 8.09 6.99
C GLU A 78 24.52 6.64 6.65
N ALA A 79 25.52 5.77 6.55
CA ALA A 79 25.32 4.34 6.38
C ALA A 79 24.48 3.72 7.51
N VAL A 80 24.82 4.03 8.76
CA VAL A 80 24.09 3.52 9.93
C VAL A 80 22.70 4.13 10.04
N ASP A 81 22.55 5.42 9.76
CA ASP A 81 21.24 6.07 9.72
C ASP A 81 20.34 5.47 8.65
N GLY A 82 20.89 5.14 7.47
CA GLY A 82 20.19 4.41 6.42
C GLY A 82 19.69 3.04 6.87
N LEU A 83 20.54 2.29 7.58
CA LEU A 83 20.20 0.96 8.12
C LEU A 83 19.16 1.02 9.24
N LEU A 84 19.29 1.99 10.16
CA LEU A 84 18.29 2.24 11.19
C LEU A 84 16.96 2.62 10.54
N LEU A 85 16.99 3.48 9.52
CA LEU A 85 15.80 3.92 8.82
C LEU A 85 15.23 2.88 7.84
N ALA A 86 15.92 1.77 7.61
CA ALA A 86 15.45 0.71 6.74
C ALA A 86 14.09 0.18 7.23
N PRO A 87 13.11 -0.02 6.32
CA PRO A 87 11.78 -0.47 6.71
C PRO A 87 11.79 -1.79 7.49
N THR A 88 12.63 -2.74 7.08
CA THR A 88 12.73 -4.06 7.71
C THR A 88 13.37 -4.01 9.10
N THR A 89 14.17 -2.98 9.41
CA THR A 89 14.69 -2.72 10.77
C THR A 89 13.56 -2.28 11.69
N GLY A 90 12.70 -1.36 11.24
CA GLY A 90 11.56 -0.91 12.03
C GLY A 90 10.53 -2.02 12.26
N ALA A 91 10.21 -2.80 11.23
CA ALA A 91 9.36 -3.99 11.33
C ALA A 91 9.93 -5.01 12.34
N TRP A 92 11.23 -5.28 12.30
CA TRP A 92 11.88 -6.16 13.27
C TRP A 92 11.78 -5.63 14.70
N ILE A 93 12.07 -4.36 14.95
CA ILE A 93 11.96 -3.77 16.29
C ILE A 93 10.52 -3.93 16.83
N ALA A 94 9.52 -3.62 16.00
CA ALA A 94 8.12 -3.75 16.39
C ALA A 94 7.72 -5.21 16.67
N HIS A 95 8.09 -6.13 15.79
CA HIS A 95 7.85 -7.57 15.98
C HIS A 95 8.53 -8.10 17.24
N MET A 96 9.81 -7.76 17.44
CA MET A 96 10.57 -8.20 18.60
C MET A 96 9.97 -7.66 19.91
N LEU A 97 9.48 -6.41 19.91
CA LEU A 97 8.71 -5.88 21.04
C LEU A 97 7.44 -6.69 21.29
N ARG A 98 6.68 -7.08 20.26
CA ARG A 98 5.51 -7.97 20.44
C ARG A 98 5.90 -9.34 21.01
N ARG A 99 7.01 -9.92 20.54
CA ARG A 99 7.58 -11.20 21.01
C ARG A 99 7.94 -11.15 22.50
N VAL A 100 8.65 -10.12 22.97
CA VAL A 100 9.02 -10.00 24.39
C VAL A 100 7.82 -9.70 25.30
N HIS A 101 6.73 -9.16 24.75
CA HIS A 101 5.46 -8.95 25.47
C HIS A 101 4.48 -10.12 25.33
N GLY A 102 4.86 -11.21 24.64
CA GLY A 102 4.02 -12.41 24.50
C GLY A 102 2.80 -12.26 23.58
N THR A 103 2.80 -11.26 22.69
CA THR A 103 1.70 -10.98 21.75
C THR A 103 1.99 -11.44 20.31
N ALA A 104 3.17 -12.00 20.08
CA ALA A 104 3.56 -12.64 18.83
C ALA A 104 4.31 -13.95 19.12
N THR A 105 4.30 -14.87 18.16
CA THR A 105 5.03 -16.15 18.21
C THR A 105 6.09 -16.21 17.11
N GLY A 106 6.90 -17.26 17.09
CA GLY A 106 7.90 -17.47 16.06
C GLY A 106 9.04 -18.38 16.53
N PRO A 107 10.20 -18.37 15.84
CA PRO A 107 11.36 -19.19 16.20
C PRO A 107 11.93 -18.84 17.58
N PRO A 108 12.91 -19.61 18.10
CA PRO A 108 13.55 -19.32 19.39
C PRO A 108 13.95 -17.85 19.52
N LEU A 109 13.68 -17.25 20.69
CA LEU A 109 13.81 -15.81 20.90
C LEU A 109 15.23 -15.30 20.63
N TRP A 110 16.27 -16.09 20.95
CA TRP A 110 17.67 -15.75 20.68
C TRP A 110 17.94 -15.56 19.18
N ALA A 111 17.26 -16.30 18.30
CA ALA A 111 17.49 -16.25 16.86
C ALA A 111 16.94 -14.94 16.25
N GLU A 112 15.76 -14.48 16.70
CA GLU A 112 15.21 -13.20 16.28
C GLU A 112 15.91 -12.00 16.94
N ALA A 113 16.22 -12.09 18.23
CA ALA A 113 17.03 -11.10 18.94
C ALA A 113 18.40 -10.94 18.25
N GLY A 114 18.95 -12.05 17.74
CA GLY A 114 20.19 -12.10 16.98
C GLY A 114 20.22 -11.25 15.72
N ARG A 115 19.08 -10.73 15.24
CA ARG A 115 19.06 -9.78 14.12
C ARG A 115 19.83 -8.50 14.43
N LEU A 116 20.05 -8.15 15.71
CA LEU A 116 21.00 -7.08 16.07
C LEU A 116 22.43 -7.39 15.62
N ASN A 117 22.91 -8.64 15.76
CA ASN A 117 24.23 -9.04 15.27
C ASN A 117 24.32 -8.89 13.75
N VAL A 118 23.22 -9.17 13.05
CA VAL A 118 23.13 -9.02 11.61
C VAL A 118 23.12 -7.55 11.19
N LEU A 119 22.42 -6.68 11.95
CA LEU A 119 22.46 -5.22 11.76
C LEU A 119 23.87 -4.67 12.01
N ALA A 120 24.54 -5.12 13.08
CA ALA A 120 25.92 -4.75 13.38
C ALA A 120 26.90 -5.15 12.28
N LEU A 121 26.80 -6.39 11.79
CA LEU A 121 27.59 -6.86 10.65
C LEU A 121 27.32 -6.03 9.38
N THR A 122 26.06 -5.72 9.09
CA THR A 122 25.67 -4.92 7.93
C THR A 122 26.17 -3.48 8.05
N ALA A 123 26.08 -2.88 9.24
CA ALA A 123 26.63 -1.56 9.53
C ALA A 123 28.14 -1.52 9.31
N ALA A 124 28.88 -2.53 9.79
CA ALA A 124 30.32 -2.63 9.58
C ALA A 124 30.70 -2.75 8.10
N LEU A 125 29.96 -3.57 7.33
CA LEU A 125 30.16 -3.70 5.88
C LEU A 125 29.95 -2.38 5.14
N LEU A 126 28.89 -1.65 5.47
CA LEU A 126 28.58 -0.36 4.84
C LEU A 126 29.58 0.74 5.22
N ALA A 127 29.99 0.81 6.49
CA ALA A 127 30.95 1.79 7.00
C ALA A 127 32.42 1.43 6.67
N GLY A 128 32.67 0.23 6.15
CA GLY A 128 34.00 -0.29 5.87
C GLY A 128 34.85 -0.54 7.13
N THR A 129 34.22 -0.90 8.25
CA THR A 129 34.92 -1.34 9.47
C THR A 129 35.05 -2.87 9.50
N GLU A 130 36.02 -3.38 10.26
CA GLU A 130 36.25 -4.82 10.40
C GLU A 130 35.54 -5.37 11.64
N THR A 131 34.90 -6.53 11.54
CA THR A 131 34.28 -7.20 12.69
C THR A 131 34.14 -8.70 12.47
N ALA A 132 34.03 -9.44 13.57
CA ALA A 132 33.71 -10.87 13.57
C ALA A 132 32.60 -11.12 14.59
N LEU A 133 31.44 -11.58 14.11
CA LEU A 133 30.24 -11.76 14.92
C LEU A 133 29.69 -13.17 14.75
N THR A 134 29.28 -13.77 15.86
CA THR A 134 28.47 -14.98 15.85
C THR A 134 27.02 -14.58 15.59
N VAL A 135 26.48 -14.98 14.44
CA VAL A 135 25.20 -14.51 13.89
C VAL A 135 24.16 -15.65 13.79
N PRO A 136 22.85 -15.32 13.86
CA PRO A 136 21.81 -16.32 13.60
C PRO A 136 21.71 -16.62 12.11
N LEU A 137 21.41 -17.87 11.79
CA LEU A 137 21.11 -18.33 10.44
C LEU A 137 19.71 -18.94 10.41
N ALA A 138 18.95 -18.64 9.36
CA ALA A 138 17.66 -19.24 9.07
C ALA A 138 17.79 -20.13 7.82
N ASP A 139 17.70 -21.44 8.01
CA ASP A 139 17.92 -22.45 6.95
C ASP A 139 19.28 -22.23 6.25
N GLY A 140 20.33 -22.00 7.05
CA GLY A 140 21.68 -21.67 6.57
C GLY A 140 21.84 -20.29 5.93
N GLY A 141 20.78 -19.47 5.92
CA GLY A 141 20.77 -18.14 5.33
C GLY A 141 21.05 -17.03 6.34
N LEU A 142 21.95 -16.13 5.98
CA LEU A 142 22.20 -14.84 6.61
C LEU A 142 21.62 -13.72 5.74
N HIS A 143 20.62 -13.00 6.25
CA HIS A 143 19.95 -11.91 5.55
C HIS A 143 20.54 -10.57 5.95
N LEU A 144 21.29 -9.92 5.06
CA LEU A 144 21.86 -8.60 5.30
C LEU A 144 20.86 -7.52 4.85
N PRO A 145 20.22 -6.77 5.76
CA PRO A 145 19.18 -5.82 5.40
C PRO A 145 19.66 -4.80 4.37
N GLY A 146 18.87 -4.60 3.32
CA GLY A 146 19.22 -3.69 2.22
C GLY A 146 20.27 -4.21 1.23
N LEU A 147 20.95 -5.34 1.49
CA LEU A 147 22.01 -5.87 0.62
C LEU A 147 21.62 -7.18 -0.06
N GLY A 148 21.07 -8.14 0.68
CA GLY A 148 20.71 -9.45 0.12
C GLY A 148 20.82 -10.60 1.12
N ARG A 149 20.95 -11.83 0.60
CA ARG A 149 21.03 -13.05 1.38
C ARG A 149 22.28 -13.84 1.01
N LEU A 150 23.08 -14.20 2.01
CA LEU A 150 24.15 -15.18 1.90
C LEU A 150 23.67 -16.53 2.44
N ARG A 151 23.97 -17.63 1.75
CA ARG A 151 23.53 -18.98 2.14
C ARG A 151 24.71 -19.93 2.19
N LEU A 152 24.85 -20.64 3.32
CA LEU A 152 25.78 -21.76 3.44
C LEU A 152 25.26 -22.97 2.64
N PRO A 153 26.12 -23.67 1.89
CA PRO A 153 25.74 -24.93 1.26
C PRO A 153 25.41 -25.99 2.33
N ASP A 154 24.47 -26.88 2.01
CA ASP A 154 24.03 -28.04 2.81
C ASP A 154 23.85 -27.78 4.32
N ALA A 155 23.42 -26.57 4.69
CA ALA A 155 23.07 -26.27 6.07
C ALA A 155 21.74 -26.94 6.43
N PRO A 156 21.59 -27.46 7.66
CA PRO A 156 20.34 -28.05 8.10
C PRO A 156 19.22 -27.00 8.15
N PRO A 157 17.96 -27.40 7.92
CA PRO A 157 16.83 -26.50 8.08
C PRO A 157 16.67 -26.09 9.56
N GLY A 158 16.08 -24.91 9.77
CA GLY A 158 15.83 -24.33 11.08
C GLY A 158 16.88 -23.31 11.54
N PRO A 159 16.70 -22.80 12.77
CA PRO A 159 17.60 -21.81 13.35
C PRO A 159 18.94 -22.45 13.70
N SER A 160 20.03 -21.84 13.25
CA SER A 160 21.40 -22.24 13.56
C SER A 160 22.31 -21.03 13.76
N VAL A 161 23.59 -21.28 14.01
CA VAL A 161 24.58 -20.25 14.33
C VAL A 161 25.73 -20.33 13.33
N GLY A 162 26.23 -19.17 12.89
CA GLY A 162 27.43 -19.06 12.06
C GLY A 162 28.37 -17.97 12.57
N LEU A 163 29.63 -18.04 12.17
CA LEU A 163 30.59 -16.95 12.36
C LEU A 163 30.64 -16.13 11.08
N ALA A 164 30.30 -14.84 11.16
CA ALA A 164 30.39 -13.91 10.06
C ALA A 164 31.51 -12.89 10.31
N VAL A 165 32.42 -12.77 9.34
CA VAL A 165 33.55 -11.85 9.40
C VAL A 165 33.39 -10.83 8.27
N ALA A 166 33.28 -9.54 8.62
CA ALA A 166 33.31 -8.45 7.67
C ALA A 166 34.72 -7.85 7.63
N ARG A 167 35.33 -7.81 6.45
CA ARG A 167 36.68 -7.28 6.26
C ARG A 167 36.87 -6.75 4.85
N ALA A 168 37.42 -5.54 4.71
CA ALA A 168 37.72 -4.93 3.40
C ALA A 168 36.53 -4.93 2.41
N GLY A 169 35.30 -4.77 2.92
CA GLY A 169 34.06 -4.80 2.14
C GLY A 169 33.57 -6.20 1.75
N GLU A 170 34.24 -7.26 2.20
CA GLU A 170 33.83 -8.64 2.01
C GLU A 170 33.24 -9.22 3.29
N VAL A 171 32.28 -10.13 3.13
CA VAL A 171 31.73 -10.93 4.21
C VAL A 171 32.10 -12.39 3.98
N THR A 172 32.68 -13.01 5.00
CA THR A 172 32.90 -14.46 5.06
C THR A 172 32.00 -15.05 6.11
N LEU A 173 31.14 -15.99 5.73
CA LEU A 173 30.27 -16.72 6.63
C LEU A 173 30.74 -18.17 6.74
N SER A 174 30.98 -18.63 7.96
CA SER A 174 31.34 -20.02 8.27
C SER A 174 30.29 -20.66 9.18
N GLY A 175 29.86 -21.87 8.82
CA GLY A 175 28.96 -22.68 9.63
C GLY A 175 29.68 -23.48 10.73
N PRO A 176 28.92 -24.28 11.51
CA PRO A 176 29.50 -25.23 12.44
C PRO A 176 30.32 -26.30 11.69
N PRO A 177 31.33 -26.92 12.34
CA PRO A 177 32.06 -28.04 11.75
C PRO A 177 31.12 -29.18 11.37
N ARG A 178 31.35 -29.80 10.21
CA ARG A 178 30.67 -31.04 9.81
C ARG A 178 31.41 -32.25 10.37
N ASP A 179 30.77 -33.42 10.32
CA ASP A 179 31.43 -34.70 10.57
C ASP A 179 32.66 -34.82 9.65
N GLY A 180 33.85 -34.92 10.24
CA GLY A 180 35.14 -34.83 9.53
C GLY A 180 35.91 -33.51 9.68
N GLY A 181 35.38 -32.53 10.44
CA GLY A 181 36.10 -31.33 10.90
C GLY A 181 36.12 -30.15 9.92
N ALA A 182 35.71 -30.33 8.66
CA ALA A 182 35.61 -29.25 7.69
C ALA A 182 34.44 -28.30 8.02
N ARG A 183 34.68 -26.98 7.93
CA ARG A 183 33.65 -25.94 8.15
C ARG A 183 33.15 -25.42 6.80
N PRO A 184 31.84 -25.50 6.50
CA PRO A 184 31.30 -24.89 5.29
C PRO A 184 31.49 -23.37 5.39
N THR A 185 32.11 -22.77 4.37
CA THR A 185 32.43 -21.36 4.34
C THR A 185 32.06 -20.77 2.99
N VAL A 186 31.48 -19.58 2.99
CA VAL A 186 31.17 -18.81 1.79
C VAL A 186 31.65 -17.38 1.99
N THR A 187 32.38 -16.85 1.02
CA THR A 187 32.83 -15.46 0.99
C THR A 187 32.21 -14.76 -0.20
N CYS A 188 31.70 -13.55 0.03
CA CYS A 188 31.29 -12.67 -1.06
C CYS A 188 31.61 -11.22 -0.73
N ARG A 189 31.62 -10.38 -1.77
CA ARG A 189 31.58 -8.92 -1.63
C ARG A 189 30.13 -8.50 -1.85
N PRO A 190 29.37 -8.15 -0.81
CA PRO A 190 27.98 -7.72 -0.97
C PRO A 190 27.97 -6.44 -1.80
N ALA A 191 27.60 -6.54 -3.07
CA ALA A 191 27.41 -5.37 -3.89
C ALA A 191 26.11 -4.68 -3.43
N SER A 192 26.22 -3.46 -2.92
CA SER A 192 25.14 -2.50 -3.09
C SER A 192 24.94 -2.33 -4.60
N VAL A 193 23.74 -2.53 -5.12
CA VAL A 193 23.42 -1.93 -6.43
C VAL A 193 23.80 -0.45 -6.30
N PRO A 194 24.54 0.17 -7.25
CA PRO A 194 25.09 1.49 -7.05
C PRO A 194 23.98 2.49 -6.73
N VAL A 195 23.91 2.92 -5.47
CA VAL A 195 23.40 4.25 -5.13
C VAL A 195 24.66 5.08 -5.06
N GLU A 196 24.97 5.80 -6.12
CA GLU A 196 25.98 6.84 -6.00
C GLU A 196 25.56 7.77 -4.85
N PRO A 197 26.51 8.21 -4.01
CA PRO A 197 26.21 9.05 -2.86
C PRO A 197 25.36 10.23 -3.31
N ARG A 198 24.19 10.36 -2.67
CA ARG A 198 23.29 11.49 -2.87
C ARG A 198 24.13 12.77 -2.74
N PRO A 199 24.14 13.69 -3.72
CA PRO A 199 24.87 14.93 -3.56
C PRO A 199 24.33 15.64 -2.33
N ALA A 200 25.25 16.06 -1.46
CA ALA A 200 24.93 16.94 -0.34
C ALA A 200 24.05 18.08 -0.88
N GLY A 201 22.90 18.31 -0.22
CA GLY A 201 22.02 19.44 -0.58
C GLY A 201 22.85 20.73 -0.68
N PRO A 202 22.41 21.73 -1.48
CA PRO A 202 23.28 22.76 -2.04
C PRO A 202 24.14 23.42 -0.96
N GLY A 203 25.36 22.92 -0.82
CA GLY A 203 26.48 23.66 -0.31
C GLY A 203 26.93 24.55 -1.45
N VAL A 204 26.94 25.85 -1.19
CA VAL A 204 27.43 26.91 -2.07
C VAL A 204 28.66 26.44 -2.86
N ALA A 205 28.52 26.21 -4.17
CA ALA A 205 29.61 25.75 -5.01
C ALA A 205 30.52 26.91 -5.43
N ALA A 206 31.82 26.76 -5.21
CA ALA A 206 32.85 27.49 -5.96
C ALA A 206 33.20 26.68 -7.21
N THR A 207 33.11 27.32 -8.37
CA THR A 207 33.25 26.78 -9.72
C THR A 207 34.69 26.54 -10.15
N VAL A 208 34.96 25.43 -10.87
CA VAL A 208 35.99 25.37 -11.93
C VAL A 208 35.54 24.38 -13.04
N GLU A 209 35.64 24.81 -14.30
CA GLU A 209 35.28 24.11 -15.53
C GLU A 209 36.33 23.05 -15.97
N THR A 210 35.92 21.97 -16.67
CA THR A 210 36.15 21.79 -18.13
C THR A 210 35.83 20.36 -18.68
N ALA A 211 35.01 20.35 -19.75
CA ALA A 211 34.89 19.59 -21.01
C ALA A 211 35.49 18.17 -21.30
N PRO A 212 34.90 17.42 -22.30
CA PRO A 212 34.80 15.96 -22.33
C PRO A 212 35.51 15.25 -23.51
N GLY A 213 35.62 13.91 -23.45
CA GLY A 213 36.10 13.05 -24.54
C GLY A 213 35.56 11.62 -24.44
N GLU A 214 34.94 11.18 -25.53
CA GLU A 214 33.99 10.07 -25.71
C GLU A 214 34.71 8.76 -26.21
N PRO A 215 34.01 7.70 -26.68
CA PRO A 215 33.90 6.36 -26.08
C PRO A 215 34.61 5.25 -26.91
N VAL A 216 34.39 3.95 -26.61
CA VAL A 216 34.11 2.87 -27.62
C VAL A 216 33.83 1.48 -26.98
N ALA A 217 32.61 1.03 -27.24
CA ALA A 217 32.00 -0.28 -27.52
C ALA A 217 32.74 -1.65 -27.36
N SER A 218 32.17 -2.44 -26.42
CA SER A 218 31.39 -3.71 -26.62
C SER A 218 32.11 -5.09 -26.74
N ALA A 219 31.54 -6.17 -26.15
CA ALA A 219 31.39 -7.66 -26.40
C ALA A 219 32.23 -8.51 -27.40
N PRO A 220 31.94 -9.79 -27.80
CA PRO A 220 31.20 -10.92 -27.19
C PRO A 220 32.19 -12.12 -26.98
N GLY A 221 31.86 -13.32 -26.47
CA GLY A 221 30.63 -13.99 -26.07
C GLY A 221 30.96 -15.43 -25.62
N GLU A 222 30.10 -15.96 -24.74
CA GLU A 222 29.48 -17.32 -24.75
C GLU A 222 30.33 -18.62 -24.85
N PRO A 223 29.73 -19.81 -24.61
CA PRO A 223 28.94 -20.31 -23.46
C PRO A 223 29.54 -21.66 -22.93
N VAL A 224 29.01 -22.37 -21.94
CA VAL A 224 28.06 -23.50 -22.13
C VAL A 224 27.90 -24.26 -20.78
N ALA A 225 26.64 -24.60 -20.49
CA ALA A 225 26.06 -25.76 -19.76
C ALA A 225 26.65 -26.26 -18.42
N GLY A 226 25.86 -26.74 -17.47
CA GLY A 226 24.41 -27.00 -17.47
C GLY A 226 24.01 -27.94 -16.34
N GLY A 227 22.76 -27.80 -15.91
CA GLY A 227 21.90 -28.78 -15.22
C GLY A 227 22.37 -29.39 -13.89
N SER A 228 21.52 -29.98 -13.06
CA SER A 228 20.06 -30.09 -12.95
C SER A 228 19.81 -30.94 -11.70
N GLY A 229 18.63 -30.82 -11.07
CA GLY A 229 18.10 -31.78 -10.10
C GLY A 229 18.06 -31.23 -8.66
N ASP A 230 16.95 -30.69 -8.15
CA ASP A 230 15.66 -31.34 -7.77
C ASP A 230 15.87 -32.23 -6.52
N VAL A 231 15.25 -32.02 -5.36
CA VAL A 231 13.88 -32.46 -5.02
C VAL A 231 13.54 -32.13 -3.54
N ARG A 232 12.31 -31.61 -3.29
CA ARG A 232 11.32 -31.75 -2.15
C ARG A 232 11.81 -31.74 -0.69
N GLY A 233 11.12 -31.18 0.31
CA GLY A 233 9.78 -30.58 0.46
C GLY A 233 9.39 -30.49 1.95
N GLY A 234 8.37 -29.70 2.32
CA GLY A 234 7.71 -29.78 3.65
C GLY A 234 7.22 -28.44 4.24
N ARG A 235 5.90 -28.21 4.22
CA ARG A 235 5.14 -27.06 4.77
C ARG A 235 4.42 -27.43 6.08
N PRO A 236 3.93 -26.45 6.86
CA PRO A 236 2.47 -26.22 7.03
C PRO A 236 2.06 -24.71 7.11
N ALA A 237 0.97 -24.24 6.46
CA ALA A 237 -0.46 -24.09 6.87
C ALA A 237 -0.73 -22.83 7.76
N GLY A 238 -1.69 -21.91 7.47
CA GLY A 238 -2.88 -22.02 6.61
C GLY A 238 -3.42 -20.67 6.07
N ALA A 239 -3.93 -20.76 4.84
CA ALA A 239 -4.83 -19.83 4.16
C ALA A 239 -5.97 -20.70 3.61
N ALA A 240 -7.21 -20.23 3.71
CA ALA A 240 -8.38 -21.03 3.35
C ALA A 240 -8.62 -21.11 1.83
N ASP A 241 -8.63 -22.36 1.39
CA ASP A 241 -9.21 -23.07 0.24
C ASP A 241 -10.01 -22.31 -0.84
N ALA A 242 -9.68 -22.61 -2.10
CA ALA A 242 -10.49 -22.34 -3.29
C ALA A 242 -10.47 -23.59 -4.20
N GLY A 243 -11.66 -24.13 -4.44
CA GLY A 243 -11.90 -25.43 -5.08
C GLY A 243 -11.49 -25.55 -6.56
N ARG A 244 -11.29 -26.80 -6.98
CA ARG A 244 -10.72 -27.24 -8.26
C ARG A 244 -11.80 -27.88 -9.15
N ALA A 245 -11.76 -27.60 -10.46
CA ALA A 245 -12.38 -28.41 -11.52
C ALA A 245 -11.42 -28.51 -12.73
N PRO A 246 -11.50 -29.55 -13.60
CA PRO A 246 -10.33 -30.11 -14.27
C PRO A 246 -10.20 -29.82 -15.78
N GLY A 247 -8.93 -29.73 -16.22
CA GLY A 247 -8.36 -30.51 -17.34
C GLY A 247 -8.66 -30.12 -18.79
N ALA A 248 -7.65 -29.57 -19.49
CA ALA A 248 -7.29 -29.96 -20.86
C ALA A 248 -5.89 -29.43 -21.23
N THR A 249 -5.01 -30.33 -21.66
CA THR A 249 -3.66 -30.08 -22.20
C THR A 249 -3.72 -29.88 -23.71
N ALA A 250 -3.01 -28.88 -24.23
CA ALA A 250 -2.61 -28.84 -25.64
C ALA A 250 -1.19 -28.26 -25.75
N ALA A 251 -0.28 -29.04 -26.34
CA ALA A 251 1.08 -28.65 -26.69
C ALA A 251 1.05 -27.90 -28.03
N ALA A 252 1.88 -26.86 -28.16
CA ALA A 252 2.21 -26.24 -29.45
C ALA A 252 3.72 -26.04 -29.53
N SER A 253 4.35 -26.74 -30.49
CA SER A 253 5.72 -26.48 -30.93
C SER A 253 5.72 -25.32 -31.92
N ALA A 254 6.68 -24.40 -31.79
CA ALA A 254 6.98 -23.44 -32.84
C ALA A 254 8.45 -23.60 -33.26
N ALA A 255 8.63 -23.93 -34.54
CA ALA A 255 9.88 -23.95 -35.26
C ALA A 255 10.12 -22.60 -35.96
N GLY A 256 11.39 -22.26 -36.20
CA GLY A 256 11.83 -21.15 -37.05
C GLY A 256 13.32 -20.91 -36.82
N SER A 257 14.20 -21.69 -37.47
CA SER A 257 14.87 -21.35 -38.74
C SER A 257 15.82 -20.15 -38.61
N GLY A 258 17.10 -20.46 -38.43
CA GLY A 258 18.20 -19.50 -38.55
C GLY A 258 18.67 -19.35 -39.99
N GLU A 259 19.30 -18.20 -40.26
CA GLU A 259 20.23 -18.01 -41.36
C GLU A 259 21.54 -17.44 -40.78
N GLU A 260 22.64 -18.12 -41.05
CA GLU A 260 24.01 -17.66 -40.82
C GLU A 260 24.57 -17.00 -42.08
N GLY A 261 25.30 -15.89 -41.90
CA GLY A 261 26.17 -15.30 -42.90
C GLY A 261 27.56 -15.03 -42.29
N PRO A 262 28.65 -15.15 -43.08
CA PRO A 262 30.00 -15.34 -42.56
C PRO A 262 30.67 -14.01 -42.18
N ASP A 263 31.37 -13.99 -41.04
CA ASP A 263 32.33 -12.95 -40.59
C ASP A 263 31.82 -11.59 -40.07
N GLY A 264 30.66 -11.52 -39.41
CA GLY A 264 30.10 -10.29 -38.80
C GLY A 264 30.03 -10.26 -37.26
N ARG A 265 31.12 -9.89 -36.57
CA ARG A 265 31.10 -9.67 -35.10
C ARG A 265 30.35 -8.38 -34.75
N HIS A 266 29.08 -8.47 -34.38
CA HIS A 266 28.38 -7.40 -33.65
C HIS A 266 28.60 -7.55 -32.15
N ARG A 267 29.32 -6.60 -31.56
CA ARG A 267 29.49 -6.48 -30.11
C ARG A 267 28.27 -5.72 -29.55
N VAL A 268 27.32 -6.43 -28.94
CA VAL A 268 26.20 -5.83 -28.16
C VAL A 268 26.69 -5.55 -26.72
N PRO A 269 26.58 -4.33 -26.18
CA PRO A 269 26.91 -4.09 -24.78
C PRO A 269 25.85 -4.73 -23.88
N VAL A 270 26.26 -5.73 -23.10
CA VAL A 270 25.43 -6.37 -22.06
C VAL A 270 25.59 -5.54 -20.77
N PRO A 271 24.50 -5.12 -20.09
CA PRO A 271 24.61 -4.46 -18.79
C PRO A 271 25.19 -5.41 -17.74
N PRO A 272 25.90 -4.93 -16.71
CA PRO A 272 26.54 -5.79 -15.71
C PRO A 272 25.47 -6.52 -14.89
N THR A 273 25.14 -7.75 -15.28
CA THR A 273 24.48 -8.70 -14.39
C THR A 273 25.52 -9.12 -13.35
N ALA A 274 25.32 -8.71 -12.09
CA ALA A 274 26.07 -9.26 -10.99
C ALA A 274 25.75 -10.76 -10.89
N ALA A 275 26.56 -11.59 -11.54
CA ALA A 275 26.54 -13.04 -11.37
C ALA A 275 26.81 -13.31 -9.89
N GLY A 276 25.81 -13.84 -9.18
CA GLY A 276 25.95 -14.21 -7.78
C GLY A 276 27.06 -15.24 -7.64
N SER A 277 28.05 -14.98 -6.78
CA SER A 277 28.94 -16.03 -6.29
C SER A 277 28.09 -17.13 -5.65
N ALA A 278 28.51 -18.40 -5.76
CA ALA A 278 27.78 -19.52 -5.16
C ALA A 278 27.37 -19.21 -3.71
N GLY A 279 26.06 -19.13 -3.45
CA GLY A 279 25.51 -18.80 -2.12
C GLY A 279 25.11 -17.34 -1.88
N TRP A 280 25.43 -16.37 -2.74
CA TRP A 280 24.99 -14.97 -2.60
C TRP A 280 23.81 -14.64 -3.52
N LEU A 281 22.73 -14.10 -2.93
CA LEU A 281 21.58 -13.55 -3.65
C LEU A 281 21.45 -12.04 -3.34
N PRO A 282 21.79 -11.15 -4.27
CA PRO A 282 21.65 -9.71 -4.05
C PRO A 282 20.18 -9.29 -4.01
N LEU A 283 19.87 -8.28 -3.19
CA LEU A 283 18.57 -7.61 -3.19
C LEU A 283 18.36 -6.92 -4.55
N ARG A 284 17.19 -7.09 -5.14
CA ARG A 284 16.85 -6.39 -6.39
C ARG A 284 16.49 -4.94 -6.09
N THR A 285 16.61 -4.10 -7.09
CA THR A 285 16.18 -2.70 -7.01
C THR A 285 15.37 -2.33 -8.25
N LEU A 286 14.42 -1.42 -8.06
CA LEU A 286 13.77 -0.64 -9.10
C LEU A 286 14.61 0.62 -9.32
N THR A 287 15.06 0.83 -10.54
CA THR A 287 15.95 1.95 -10.88
C THR A 287 15.23 2.98 -11.72
N HIS A 288 15.57 4.25 -11.55
CA HIS A 288 15.17 5.34 -12.45
C HIS A 288 16.14 6.51 -12.33
N HIS A 289 16.08 7.47 -13.25
CA HIS A 289 16.85 8.70 -13.15
C HIS A 289 16.02 9.81 -12.52
N GLY A 290 16.50 10.34 -11.40
CA GLY A 290 15.97 11.55 -10.78
C GLY A 290 16.78 12.79 -11.17
N PRO A 291 16.34 14.00 -10.78
CA PRO A 291 17.07 15.24 -11.06
C PRO A 291 18.49 15.28 -10.47
N ALA A 292 18.75 14.51 -9.41
CA ALA A 292 20.03 14.44 -8.72
C ALA A 292 20.93 13.26 -9.16
N GLY A 293 20.50 12.46 -10.14
CA GLY A 293 21.22 11.27 -10.60
C GLY A 293 20.38 9.99 -10.55
N PRO A 294 21.02 8.81 -10.75
CA PRO A 294 20.34 7.52 -10.66
C PRO A 294 19.81 7.27 -9.24
N VAL A 295 18.62 6.69 -9.15
CA VAL A 295 17.95 6.32 -7.90
C VAL A 295 17.62 4.84 -7.96
N ALA A 296 17.98 4.10 -6.92
CA ALA A 296 17.67 2.69 -6.76
C ALA A 296 16.80 2.46 -5.51
N ILE A 297 15.61 1.91 -5.71
CA ILE A 297 14.65 1.60 -4.65
C ILE A 297 14.62 0.09 -4.46
N PRO A 298 14.82 -0.45 -3.25
CA PRO A 298 14.72 -1.88 -3.00
C PRO A 298 13.40 -2.49 -3.49
N LEU A 299 13.50 -3.56 -4.29
CA LEU A 299 12.41 -4.49 -4.59
C LEU A 299 12.61 -5.70 -3.69
N ASP A 300 12.04 -5.64 -2.48
CA ASP A 300 12.39 -6.58 -1.42
C ASP A 300 11.58 -7.88 -1.53
N ASP A 301 12.24 -8.91 -2.05
CA ASP A 301 11.74 -10.28 -2.16
C ASP A 301 12.49 -11.28 -1.25
N LEU A 302 13.38 -10.77 -0.38
CA LEU A 302 14.31 -11.59 0.41
C LEU A 302 14.22 -11.40 1.92
N ASP A 303 14.05 -10.18 2.43
CA ASP A 303 14.14 -9.94 3.87
C ASP A 303 12.98 -10.61 4.60
N PRO A 304 13.21 -11.35 5.70
CA PRO A 304 12.12 -11.95 6.45
C PRO A 304 11.11 -10.95 6.99
N TYR A 305 11.51 -9.71 7.30
CA TYR A 305 10.64 -8.70 7.94
C TYR A 305 9.98 -7.75 6.93
N ARG A 306 9.84 -8.17 5.68
CA ARG A 306 9.26 -7.37 4.59
C ARG A 306 7.72 -7.32 4.59
N ASP A 307 7.03 -8.32 5.14
CA ASP A 307 5.56 -8.51 5.02
C ASP A 307 4.72 -7.59 5.93
N LEU A 308 5.32 -6.51 6.45
CA LEU A 308 4.74 -5.46 7.27
C LEU A 308 4.11 -5.86 8.63
N ASP A 309 3.89 -7.16 8.87
CA ASP A 309 3.35 -7.70 10.12
C ASP A 309 4.30 -8.75 10.74
N ASP A 310 4.18 -10.01 10.31
CA ASP A 310 4.99 -11.13 10.80
C ASP A 310 6.17 -11.45 9.85
N PRO A 311 7.25 -12.05 10.36
CA PRO A 311 8.33 -12.51 9.53
C PRO A 311 7.87 -13.62 8.56
N VAL A 312 8.22 -13.48 7.29
CA VAL A 312 7.89 -14.46 6.24
C VAL A 312 9.14 -15.07 5.63
N PRO A 313 9.10 -16.33 5.17
CA PRO A 313 10.22 -16.91 4.44
C PRO A 313 10.59 -16.08 3.20
N PRO A 314 11.86 -16.06 2.80
CA PRO A 314 12.30 -15.42 1.54
C PRO A 314 11.59 -16.04 0.34
N ALA A 315 11.11 -15.20 -0.58
CA ALA A 315 10.36 -15.64 -1.75
C ALA A 315 10.83 -14.86 -2.98
N ARG A 316 12.02 -15.24 -3.47
CA ARG A 316 12.67 -14.60 -4.62
C ARG A 316 11.75 -14.62 -5.84
N LEU A 317 11.51 -13.45 -6.44
CA LEU A 317 10.76 -13.39 -7.71
C LEU A 317 11.54 -14.10 -8.82
N ASP A 318 10.84 -14.69 -9.78
CA ASP A 318 11.47 -15.07 -11.03
C ASP A 318 12.02 -13.83 -11.77
N ALA A 319 12.91 -14.03 -12.73
CA ALA A 319 13.57 -12.93 -13.42
C ALA A 319 12.63 -12.14 -14.33
N GLU A 320 11.62 -12.79 -14.91
CA GLU A 320 10.65 -12.17 -15.82
C GLU A 320 9.72 -11.23 -15.05
N GLU A 321 9.21 -11.67 -13.90
CA GLU A 321 8.38 -10.91 -12.99
C GLU A 321 9.15 -9.69 -12.46
N ALA A 322 10.42 -9.85 -12.09
CA ALA A 322 11.26 -8.72 -11.68
C ALA A 322 11.50 -7.70 -12.80
N ALA A 323 11.72 -8.16 -14.05
CA ALA A 323 11.86 -7.26 -15.20
C ALA A 323 10.54 -6.53 -15.51
N GLU A 324 9.42 -7.22 -15.35
CA GLU A 324 8.10 -6.65 -15.53
C GLU A 324 7.75 -5.62 -14.44
N TRP A 325 8.18 -5.85 -13.19
CA TRP A 325 8.13 -4.84 -12.13
C TRP A 325 8.87 -3.56 -12.52
N GLN A 326 10.11 -3.68 -13.03
CA GLN A 326 10.88 -2.53 -13.52
C GLN A 326 10.14 -1.81 -14.66
N ARG A 327 9.63 -2.54 -15.65
CA ARG A 327 8.91 -1.96 -16.80
C ARG A 327 7.66 -1.17 -16.38
N VAL A 328 6.86 -1.72 -15.46
CA VAL A 328 5.66 -1.03 -14.94
C VAL A 328 6.07 0.17 -14.08
N PHE A 329 7.15 0.05 -13.30
CA PHE A 329 7.70 1.12 -12.49
C PHE A 329 8.22 2.30 -13.34
N ASP A 330 8.93 2.06 -14.44
CA ASP A 330 9.40 3.10 -15.36
C ASP A 330 8.22 3.95 -15.88
N GLY A 331 7.15 3.28 -16.29
CA GLY A 331 5.93 3.96 -16.70
C GLY A 331 5.28 4.75 -15.55
N ALA A 332 5.28 4.22 -14.33
CA ALA A 332 4.73 4.91 -13.17
C ALA A 332 5.54 6.17 -12.81
N VAL A 333 6.87 6.11 -12.89
CA VAL A 333 7.75 7.28 -12.71
C VAL A 333 7.47 8.34 -13.77
N ALA A 334 7.32 7.96 -15.04
CA ALA A 334 6.96 8.89 -16.11
C ALA A 334 5.61 9.58 -15.88
N VAL A 335 4.62 8.81 -15.39
CA VAL A 335 3.29 9.31 -15.00
C VAL A 335 3.41 10.34 -13.86
N LEU A 336 4.23 10.08 -12.84
CA LEU A 336 4.43 11.02 -11.73
C LEU A 336 5.18 12.29 -12.18
N ALA A 337 6.23 12.13 -13.00
CA ALA A 337 7.06 13.23 -13.51
C ALA A 337 6.30 14.19 -14.44
N ALA A 338 5.30 13.71 -15.19
CA ALA A 338 4.52 14.52 -16.14
C ALA A 338 3.83 15.74 -15.51
N THR A 339 3.62 15.73 -14.19
CA THR A 339 2.96 16.82 -13.46
C THR A 339 3.89 17.96 -13.06
N GLY A 340 5.19 17.84 -13.34
CA GLY A 340 6.24 18.81 -13.01
C GLY A 340 6.73 18.73 -11.56
N ALA A 341 7.68 19.59 -11.20
CA ALA A 341 8.34 19.59 -9.88
C ALA A 341 7.54 20.28 -8.76
N ASP A 342 6.40 20.90 -9.10
CA ASP A 342 5.54 21.57 -8.11
C ASP A 342 5.08 20.58 -7.04
N GLN A 343 4.97 21.06 -5.81
CA GLN A 343 4.59 20.25 -4.66
C GLN A 343 3.09 20.36 -4.39
N GLY A 344 2.48 19.29 -3.90
CA GLY A 344 1.07 19.32 -3.55
C GLY A 344 0.49 17.95 -3.21
N PRO A 345 -0.79 17.92 -2.80
CA PRO A 345 -1.47 16.67 -2.56
C PRO A 345 -1.51 15.81 -3.83
N GLY A 346 -1.19 14.53 -3.69
CA GLY A 346 -1.21 13.57 -4.80
C GLY A 346 0.05 13.52 -5.66
N ARG A 347 1.07 14.29 -5.28
CA ARG A 347 2.39 14.26 -5.90
C ARG A 347 3.35 13.46 -5.03
N LEU A 348 4.26 12.76 -5.68
CA LEU A 348 5.25 11.89 -5.05
C LEU A 348 6.53 11.94 -5.89
N ASP A 349 7.64 12.27 -5.23
CA ASP A 349 8.96 11.97 -5.75
C ASP A 349 9.26 10.49 -5.44
N PRO A 350 9.39 9.61 -6.46
CA PRO A 350 9.67 8.19 -6.24
C PRO A 350 10.96 7.95 -5.43
N ALA A 351 11.91 8.88 -5.44
CA ALA A 351 13.14 8.78 -4.65
C ALA A 351 12.90 8.83 -3.13
N LEU A 352 11.68 9.17 -2.67
CA LEU A 352 11.28 9.13 -1.27
C LEU A 352 10.76 7.75 -0.83
N ILE A 353 10.54 6.82 -1.77
CA ILE A 353 10.15 5.44 -1.47
C ILE A 353 11.36 4.70 -0.91
N ARG A 354 11.18 3.97 0.20
CA ARG A 354 12.25 3.23 0.88
C ARG A 354 12.31 1.76 0.48
N ALA A 355 11.18 1.15 0.11
CA ALA A 355 11.13 -0.18 -0.48
C ALA A 355 9.78 -0.45 -1.15
N VAL A 356 9.77 -1.29 -2.18
CA VAL A 356 8.58 -1.95 -2.72
C VAL A 356 8.68 -3.43 -2.37
N VAL A 357 7.67 -3.97 -1.69
CA VAL A 357 7.59 -5.37 -1.29
C VAL A 357 6.53 -6.07 -2.15
N PRO A 358 6.90 -6.97 -3.06
CA PRO A 358 5.94 -7.69 -3.90
C PRO A 358 5.02 -8.59 -3.06
N TYR A 359 3.71 -8.48 -3.27
CA TYR A 359 2.70 -9.35 -2.66
C TYR A 359 1.91 -10.14 -3.71
N GLY A 360 1.83 -11.45 -3.57
CA GLY A 360 1.10 -12.29 -4.54
C GLY A 360 1.84 -12.46 -5.89
N ARG A 361 1.30 -13.33 -6.75
CA ARG A 361 1.95 -14.25 -7.71
C ARG A 361 3.13 -13.77 -8.59
N THR A 362 4.02 -14.76 -8.79
CA THR A 362 5.09 -14.97 -9.80
C THR A 362 4.53 -15.47 -11.15
N ALA A 363 3.63 -14.74 -11.82
CA ALA A 363 3.14 -15.11 -13.15
C ALA A 363 2.71 -13.90 -13.98
N ALA A 364 3.02 -13.93 -15.29
CA ALA A 364 2.90 -12.80 -16.22
C ALA A 364 1.47 -12.29 -16.50
N VAL A 365 0.43 -13.08 -16.23
CA VAL A 365 -0.97 -12.69 -16.52
C VAL A 365 -1.65 -12.16 -15.26
N PRO A 366 -2.06 -10.87 -15.21
CA PRO A 366 -2.82 -10.35 -14.10
C PRO A 366 -4.17 -11.07 -14.01
N PRO A 367 -4.63 -11.50 -12.83
CA PRO A 367 -5.95 -12.09 -12.70
C PRO A 367 -7.02 -11.06 -13.08
N ALA A 368 -8.09 -11.52 -13.73
CA ALA A 368 -9.19 -10.65 -14.12
C ALA A 368 -9.74 -9.85 -12.92
N ALA A 369 -10.18 -8.61 -13.17
CA ALA A 369 -10.96 -7.87 -12.19
C ALA A 369 -12.14 -8.75 -11.70
N PRO A 370 -12.51 -8.74 -10.42
CA PRO A 370 -12.22 -7.72 -9.41
C PRO A 370 -11.22 -8.21 -8.37
N THR A 371 -10.10 -8.83 -8.78
CA THR A 371 -9.07 -9.19 -7.81
C THR A 371 -8.66 -7.96 -7.02
N VAL A 372 -8.84 -8.02 -5.71
CA VAL A 372 -8.45 -6.98 -4.78
C VAL A 372 -6.96 -6.77 -4.99
N ALA A 373 -6.57 -5.65 -5.61
CA ALA A 373 -5.18 -5.24 -5.69
C ALA A 373 -4.73 -5.03 -4.24
N VAL A 374 -3.98 -5.98 -3.70
CA VAL A 374 -3.51 -5.88 -2.32
C VAL A 374 -2.40 -4.85 -2.31
N SER A 375 -2.65 -3.77 -1.59
CA SER A 375 -1.60 -2.84 -1.18
C SER A 375 -1.73 -2.53 0.30
N ALA A 376 -0.60 -2.37 0.96
CA ALA A 376 -0.54 -2.05 2.37
C ALA A 376 0.74 -1.28 2.72
N SER A 377 0.64 -0.50 3.79
CA SER A 377 1.75 0.19 4.44
C SER A 377 1.64 0.00 5.95
N SER A 378 2.78 -0.06 6.63
CA SER A 378 2.84 -0.09 8.10
C SER A 378 3.60 1.14 8.61
N GLY A 379 3.17 1.66 9.75
CA GLY A 379 3.89 2.75 10.42
C GLY A 379 5.30 2.34 10.83
N ASP A 380 5.49 1.06 11.19
CA ASP A 380 6.80 0.54 11.61
C ASP A 380 7.77 0.37 10.43
N SER A 381 7.27 0.42 9.20
CA SER A 381 8.03 0.24 7.96
C SER A 381 7.95 1.51 7.10
N PHE A 382 8.25 2.67 7.68
CA PHE A 382 8.09 3.96 7.00
C PHE A 382 8.69 3.98 5.58
N GLY A 383 7.86 4.30 4.60
CA GLY A 383 8.26 4.40 3.19
C GLY A 383 8.37 3.06 2.46
N ALA A 384 8.13 1.92 3.12
CA ALA A 384 7.91 0.65 2.45
C ALA A 384 6.44 0.47 2.08
N MET A 385 6.22 -0.18 0.95
CA MET A 385 4.90 -0.44 0.41
C MET A 385 4.82 -1.88 -0.04
N LEU A 386 3.91 -2.63 0.55
CA LEU A 386 3.58 -3.97 0.10
C LEU A 386 2.53 -3.87 -1.00
N ILE A 387 2.83 -4.40 -2.18
CA ILE A 387 2.03 -4.17 -3.39
C ILE A 387 1.97 -5.44 -4.25
N SER A 388 0.77 -5.85 -4.63
CA SER A 388 0.55 -6.72 -5.79
C SER A 388 0.76 -5.95 -7.09
N ARG A 389 1.65 -6.42 -7.97
CA ARG A 389 1.99 -5.72 -9.22
C ARG A 389 0.73 -5.37 -10.01
N PRO A 390 0.42 -4.08 -10.21
CA PRO A 390 -0.73 -3.69 -11.01
C PRO A 390 -0.48 -3.96 -12.50
N GLY A 391 -1.55 -4.22 -13.26
CA GLY A 391 -1.46 -4.45 -14.71
C GLY A 391 -1.12 -3.20 -15.54
N SER A 392 -0.93 -2.02 -14.94
CA SER A 392 -0.59 -0.80 -15.66
C SER A 392 0.23 0.19 -14.82
N ALA A 393 1.04 1.00 -15.52
CA ALA A 393 1.83 2.09 -14.93
C ALA A 393 0.97 3.13 -14.20
N LEU A 394 -0.20 3.47 -14.75
CA LEU A 394 -1.11 4.44 -14.13
C LEU A 394 -1.66 3.93 -12.80
N ALA A 395 -2.01 2.63 -12.73
CA ALA A 395 -2.46 2.00 -11.50
C ALA A 395 -1.33 1.93 -10.46
N LEU A 396 -0.10 1.56 -10.86
CA LEU A 396 1.04 1.56 -9.95
C LEU A 396 1.33 2.98 -9.41
N ALA A 397 1.30 4.01 -10.26
CA ALA A 397 1.49 5.39 -9.81
C ALA A 397 0.43 5.84 -8.79
N GLU A 398 -0.85 5.50 -9.00
CA GLU A 398 -1.91 5.76 -8.01
C GLU A 398 -1.62 5.03 -6.69
N THR A 399 -1.25 3.74 -6.75
CA THR A 399 -0.92 2.93 -5.57
C THR A 399 0.27 3.51 -4.80
N LEU A 400 1.36 3.89 -5.48
CA LEU A 400 2.53 4.50 -4.84
C LEU A 400 2.14 5.79 -4.09
N VAL A 401 1.33 6.65 -4.70
CA VAL A 401 0.81 7.86 -4.05
C VAL A 401 -0.07 7.50 -2.85
N HIS A 402 -0.95 6.51 -2.98
CA HIS A 402 -1.84 6.06 -1.91
C HIS A 402 -1.04 5.57 -0.69
N GLU A 403 -0.13 4.64 -0.90
CA GLU A 403 0.66 4.02 0.15
C GLU A 403 1.62 5.02 0.81
N PHE A 404 2.17 5.97 0.03
CA PHE A 404 3.03 6.99 0.61
C PHE A 404 2.27 7.95 1.54
N GLN A 405 0.99 8.23 1.23
CA GLN A 405 0.15 9.01 2.13
C GLN A 405 -0.11 8.26 3.44
N HIS A 406 -0.29 6.94 3.40
CA HIS A 406 -0.35 6.13 4.63
C HIS A 406 0.95 6.22 5.44
N SER A 407 2.11 6.08 4.79
CA SER A 407 3.42 6.24 5.44
C SER A 407 3.56 7.60 6.14
N LYS A 408 3.22 8.71 5.45
CA LYS A 408 3.30 10.06 6.02
C LYS A 408 2.39 10.25 7.24
N LEU A 409 1.14 9.79 7.18
CA LEU A 409 0.22 9.91 8.30
C LEU A 409 0.66 9.06 9.49
N ALA A 410 1.16 7.84 9.23
CA ALA A 410 1.66 6.96 10.29
C ALA A 410 2.83 7.62 11.05
N ALA A 411 3.80 8.19 10.33
CA ALA A 411 4.88 8.94 10.96
C ALA A 411 4.39 10.17 11.74
N LEU A 412 3.33 10.84 11.27
CA LEU A 412 2.73 11.94 12.02
C LEU A 412 2.04 11.47 13.31
N LEU A 413 1.37 10.31 13.28
CA LEU A 413 0.74 9.69 14.45
C LEU A 413 1.76 9.22 15.49
N HIS A 414 2.97 8.85 15.07
CA HIS A 414 4.08 8.54 15.97
C HIS A 414 4.60 9.76 16.73
N LEU A 415 4.47 10.96 16.15
CA LEU A 415 4.91 12.20 16.81
C LEU A 415 3.90 12.70 17.83
N PHE A 416 2.60 12.66 17.51
CA PHE A 416 1.54 13.12 18.43
C PHE A 416 0.22 12.38 18.20
N PRO A 417 -0.59 12.16 19.26
CA PRO A 417 -1.94 11.65 19.10
C PRO A 417 -2.82 12.67 18.36
N LEU A 418 -3.51 12.23 17.31
CA LEU A 418 -4.42 13.07 16.51
C LEU A 418 -5.89 12.93 16.92
N LEU A 419 -6.27 11.79 17.47
CA LEU A 419 -7.60 11.51 17.98
C LEU A 419 -7.54 10.49 19.12
N ASP A 420 -8.54 10.56 19.98
CA ASP A 420 -8.89 9.50 20.91
C ASP A 420 -10.00 8.64 20.27
N ASP A 421 -9.70 7.37 20.01
CA ASP A 421 -10.51 6.43 19.24
C ASP A 421 -10.71 5.15 20.07
N ASP A 422 -11.96 4.79 20.34
CA ASP A 422 -12.33 3.57 21.06
C ASP A 422 -12.13 2.29 20.23
N ARG A 423 -11.66 2.44 18.99
CA ARG A 423 -11.36 1.36 18.03
C ARG A 423 -12.59 0.57 17.59
N GLU A 424 -13.77 1.05 17.89
CA GLU A 424 -15.02 0.40 17.54
C GLU A 424 -15.41 0.61 16.08
N GLU A 425 -15.70 -0.49 15.39
CA GLU A 425 -15.98 -0.50 13.96
C GLU A 425 -17.45 -0.15 13.68
N ARG A 426 -17.76 1.15 13.63
CA ARG A 426 -19.15 1.64 13.47
C ARG A 426 -19.36 2.62 12.32
N TYR A 427 -18.30 3.05 11.66
CA TYR A 427 -18.38 4.14 10.70
C TYR A 427 -18.27 3.66 9.26
N TYR A 428 -19.05 4.29 8.39
CA TYR A 428 -19.02 4.04 6.96
C TYR A 428 -17.73 4.55 6.33
N ALA A 429 -17.00 3.65 5.65
CA ALA A 429 -15.84 3.97 4.81
C ALA A 429 -16.21 3.83 3.33
N PRO A 430 -16.11 4.88 2.49
CA PRO A 430 -16.57 4.83 1.10
C PRO A 430 -15.79 3.94 0.13
N TRP A 431 -14.75 3.27 0.60
CA TRP A 431 -13.82 2.45 -0.16
C TRP A 431 -13.66 1.05 0.46
N ARG A 432 -14.53 0.69 1.41
CA ARG A 432 -14.54 -0.63 2.08
C ARG A 432 -15.95 -1.14 2.28
N ALA A 433 -16.06 -2.46 2.31
CA ALA A 433 -17.29 -3.18 2.61
C ALA A 433 -17.61 -3.16 4.12
N ASP A 434 -16.61 -3.29 4.97
CA ASP A 434 -16.75 -3.36 6.42
C ASP A 434 -16.86 -1.97 7.08
N PRO A 435 -17.54 -1.85 8.24
CA PRO A 435 -17.46 -0.68 9.10
C PRO A 435 -16.03 -0.47 9.60
N ARG A 436 -15.66 0.78 9.88
CA ARG A 436 -14.33 1.14 10.37
C ARG A 436 -14.42 1.97 11.64
N HIS A 437 -13.36 1.88 12.45
CA HIS A 437 -13.10 2.81 13.55
C HIS A 437 -12.56 4.14 13.02
N LEU A 438 -12.52 5.18 13.86
CA LEU A 438 -12.24 6.56 13.41
C LEU A 438 -10.79 6.75 12.96
N THR A 439 -9.84 6.04 13.56
CA THR A 439 -8.43 6.06 13.11
C THR A 439 -8.32 5.50 11.68
N GLY A 440 -9.05 4.42 11.38
CA GLY A 440 -9.09 3.84 10.04
C GLY A 440 -9.71 4.80 9.02
N LEU A 441 -10.73 5.56 9.43
CA LEU A 441 -11.28 6.64 8.60
C LEU A 441 -10.30 7.78 8.36
N LEU A 442 -9.52 8.18 9.38
CA LEU A 442 -8.48 9.20 9.22
C LEU A 442 -7.41 8.76 8.21
N HIS A 443 -6.93 7.52 8.31
CA HIS A 443 -6.00 6.93 7.35
C HIS A 443 -6.53 6.99 5.92
N GLY A 444 -7.75 6.50 5.69
CA GLY A 444 -8.32 6.52 4.35
C GLY A 444 -8.62 7.93 3.84
N ALA A 445 -9.11 8.85 4.68
CA ALA A 445 -9.35 10.23 4.27
C ALA A 445 -8.06 10.95 3.85
N TYR A 446 -6.96 10.69 4.53
CA TYR A 446 -5.65 11.25 4.18
C TYR A 446 -5.14 10.68 2.85
N ALA A 447 -5.13 9.36 2.71
CA ALA A 447 -4.69 8.68 1.48
C ALA A 447 -5.53 9.06 0.25
N PHE A 448 -6.86 9.00 0.35
CA PHE A 448 -7.73 9.35 -0.77
C PHE A 448 -7.80 10.85 -1.05
N THR A 449 -7.34 11.73 -0.15
CA THR A 449 -7.08 13.14 -0.50
C THR A 449 -5.86 13.24 -1.41
N GLY A 450 -4.81 12.45 -1.15
CA GLY A 450 -3.68 12.29 -2.07
C GLY A 450 -4.12 11.75 -3.43
N VAL A 451 -4.87 10.66 -3.46
CA VAL A 451 -5.40 10.07 -4.71
C VAL A 451 -6.27 11.06 -5.49
N ALA A 452 -7.11 11.84 -4.82
CA ALA A 452 -7.87 12.90 -5.48
C ALA A 452 -6.95 13.96 -6.12
N GLY A 453 -5.85 14.35 -5.45
CA GLY A 453 -4.84 15.24 -6.03
C GLY A 453 -4.15 14.65 -7.26
N PHE A 454 -3.81 13.36 -7.22
CA PHE A 454 -3.20 12.64 -8.34
C PHE A 454 -4.08 12.68 -9.60
N TRP A 455 -5.38 12.44 -9.44
CA TRP A 455 -6.34 12.49 -10.55
C TRP A 455 -6.68 13.91 -10.99
N ARG A 456 -6.64 14.89 -10.08
CA ARG A 456 -6.85 16.30 -10.42
C ARG A 456 -5.82 16.79 -11.43
N ASP A 457 -4.56 16.47 -11.21
CA ASP A 457 -3.46 16.94 -12.07
C ASP A 457 -3.58 16.35 -13.49
N ARG A 458 -4.18 15.16 -13.60
CA ARG A 458 -4.49 14.45 -14.85
C ARG A 458 -5.70 14.96 -15.61
N LEU A 459 -6.46 15.91 -15.08
CA LEU A 459 -7.54 16.56 -15.83
C LEU A 459 -7.01 17.29 -17.08
N ALA A 460 -5.76 17.76 -17.03
CA ALA A 460 -5.10 18.45 -18.14
C ALA A 460 -4.47 17.50 -19.17
N GLU A 461 -4.42 16.19 -18.89
CA GLU A 461 -3.82 15.19 -19.78
C GLU A 461 -4.89 14.59 -20.71
N PRO A 462 -4.91 14.89 -22.02
CA PRO A 462 -6.02 14.49 -22.90
C PRO A 462 -6.28 12.98 -22.92
N LYS A 463 -5.22 12.18 -22.85
CA LYS A 463 -5.28 10.71 -22.80
C LYS A 463 -6.01 10.17 -21.57
N HIS A 464 -5.98 10.91 -20.46
CA HIS A 464 -6.52 10.47 -19.17
C HIS A 464 -7.70 11.30 -18.67
N ALA A 465 -8.06 12.38 -19.37
CA ALA A 465 -9.01 13.39 -18.91
C ALA A 465 -10.38 12.82 -18.48
N GLU A 466 -10.96 11.86 -19.21
CA GLU A 466 -12.27 11.28 -18.84
C GLU A 466 -12.19 10.48 -17.53
N VAL A 467 -11.24 9.54 -17.46
CA VAL A 467 -11.02 8.68 -16.29
C VAL A 467 -10.60 9.52 -15.08
N ALA A 468 -9.76 10.54 -15.30
CA ALA A 468 -9.36 11.52 -14.30
C ALA A 468 -10.55 12.32 -13.76
N ALA A 469 -11.44 12.80 -14.64
CA ALA A 469 -12.64 13.52 -14.24
C ALA A 469 -13.54 12.67 -13.33
N TYR A 470 -13.69 11.38 -13.64
CA TYR A 470 -14.45 10.46 -12.80
C TYR A 470 -13.79 10.24 -11.44
N HIS A 471 -12.52 9.80 -11.41
CA HIS A 471 -11.86 9.46 -10.15
C HIS A 471 -11.62 10.69 -9.26
N PHE A 472 -11.26 11.84 -9.83
CA PHE A 472 -11.16 13.09 -9.08
C PHE A 472 -12.50 13.45 -8.45
N ALA A 473 -13.60 13.38 -9.23
CA ALA A 473 -14.93 13.66 -8.71
C ALA A 473 -15.34 12.69 -7.61
N LEU A 474 -15.11 11.40 -7.78
CA LEU A 474 -15.44 10.36 -6.81
C LEU A 474 -14.65 10.53 -5.51
N ARG A 475 -13.31 10.57 -5.60
CA ARG A 475 -12.43 10.58 -4.42
C ARG A 475 -12.59 11.86 -3.61
N ARG A 476 -12.75 13.03 -4.24
CA ARG A 476 -13.00 14.28 -3.47
C ARG A 476 -14.34 14.26 -2.73
N LEU A 477 -15.39 13.64 -3.29
CA LEU A 477 -16.69 13.49 -2.63
C LEU A 477 -16.60 12.52 -1.44
N GLN A 478 -15.97 11.35 -1.65
CA GLN A 478 -15.78 10.31 -0.64
C GLN A 478 -14.93 10.83 0.53
N SER A 479 -13.76 11.39 0.25
CA SER A 479 -12.86 11.93 1.28
C SER A 479 -13.52 13.06 2.06
N ARG A 480 -14.29 13.93 1.40
CA ARG A 480 -14.98 15.04 2.08
C ARG A 480 -16.08 14.58 3.02
N LEU A 481 -16.80 13.50 2.65
CA LEU A 481 -17.76 12.85 3.53
C LEU A 481 -17.08 12.33 4.79
N VAL A 482 -15.96 11.62 4.64
CA VAL A 482 -15.22 11.07 5.80
C VAL A 482 -14.64 12.17 6.67
N VAL A 483 -14.06 13.22 6.09
CA VAL A 483 -13.60 14.41 6.82
C VAL A 483 -14.73 15.07 7.61
N ARG A 484 -15.97 15.12 7.06
CA ARG A 484 -17.13 15.58 7.81
C ARG A 484 -17.41 14.68 9.00
N THR A 485 -17.44 13.36 8.81
CA THR A 485 -17.65 12.37 9.89
C THR A 485 -16.62 12.55 11.00
N LEU A 486 -15.33 12.67 10.67
CA LEU A 486 -14.27 12.91 11.64
C LEU A 486 -14.52 14.20 12.45
N ARG A 487 -14.92 15.30 11.79
CA ARG A 487 -15.21 16.57 12.47
C ARG A 487 -16.41 16.50 13.42
N THR A 488 -17.40 15.67 13.11
CA THR A 488 -18.65 15.60 13.88
C THR A 488 -18.67 14.50 14.93
N SER A 489 -17.81 13.48 14.78
CA SER A 489 -17.91 12.25 15.57
C SER A 489 -16.62 11.86 16.29
N ALA A 490 -15.45 12.38 15.89
CA ALA A 490 -14.18 12.03 16.53
C ALA A 490 -13.84 12.98 17.69
N ARG A 491 -13.24 12.42 18.74
CA ARG A 491 -12.58 13.19 19.81
C ARG A 491 -11.19 13.61 19.33
N LEU A 492 -11.15 14.65 18.50
CA LEU A 492 -9.90 15.15 17.90
C LEU A 492 -9.06 15.92 18.94
N THR A 493 -7.76 15.66 18.99
CA THR A 493 -6.80 16.47 19.73
C THR A 493 -6.59 17.83 19.04
N ALA A 494 -5.85 18.75 19.65
CA ALA A 494 -5.51 20.04 19.02
C ALA A 494 -4.81 19.89 17.65
N PRO A 495 -3.73 19.10 17.49
CA PRO A 495 -3.15 18.83 16.18
C PRO A 495 -4.11 18.09 15.25
N GLY A 496 -4.91 17.15 15.75
CA GLY A 496 -5.94 16.47 14.96
C GLY A 496 -6.98 17.40 14.33
N ARG A 497 -7.46 18.39 15.10
CA ARG A 497 -8.38 19.42 14.59
C ARG A 497 -7.73 20.24 13.48
N ARG A 498 -6.45 20.63 13.62
CA ARG A 498 -5.71 21.35 12.58
C ARG A 498 -5.55 20.51 11.32
N LEU A 499 -5.19 19.23 11.45
CA LEU A 499 -5.04 18.30 10.34
C LEU A 499 -6.34 18.14 9.57
N VAL A 500 -7.42 17.77 10.25
CA VAL A 500 -8.74 17.54 9.65
C VAL A 500 -9.31 18.83 9.03
N ALA A 501 -9.04 20.00 9.64
CA ALA A 501 -9.42 21.28 9.05
C ALA A 501 -8.62 21.62 7.79
N GLY A 502 -7.33 21.25 7.73
CA GLY A 502 -6.51 21.36 6.51
C GLY A 502 -7.08 20.54 5.36
N LEU A 503 -7.36 19.26 5.62
CA LEU A 503 -7.96 18.37 4.62
C LEU A 503 -9.31 18.91 4.16
N ALA A 504 -10.14 19.41 5.08
CA ALA A 504 -11.42 20.02 4.76
C ALA A 504 -11.25 21.22 3.81
N ARG A 505 -10.28 22.12 4.06
CA ARG A 505 -10.02 23.28 3.18
C ARG A 505 -9.59 22.84 1.78
N THR A 506 -8.67 21.88 1.67
CA THR A 506 -8.24 21.32 0.37
C THR A 506 -9.44 20.79 -0.41
N LEU A 507 -10.23 19.92 0.22
CA LEU A 507 -11.38 19.27 -0.41
C LEU A 507 -12.52 20.25 -0.73
N ASP A 508 -12.79 21.23 0.13
CA ASP A 508 -13.78 22.29 -0.12
C ASP A 508 -13.36 23.14 -1.33
N GLY A 509 -12.07 23.43 -1.49
CA GLY A 509 -11.51 24.06 -2.69
C GLY A 509 -11.74 23.21 -3.93
N TRP A 510 -11.40 21.92 -3.84
CA TRP A 510 -11.50 21.00 -4.97
C TRP A 510 -12.92 20.64 -5.37
N LEU A 511 -13.90 20.70 -4.47
CA LEU A 511 -15.32 20.53 -4.83
C LEU A 511 -15.81 21.62 -5.79
N ARG A 512 -15.14 22.78 -5.85
CA ARG A 512 -15.46 23.87 -6.77
C ARG A 512 -14.76 23.74 -8.12
N VAL A 513 -13.77 22.85 -8.25
CA VAL A 513 -13.07 22.61 -9.52
C VAL A 513 -14.03 21.93 -10.50
N PRO A 514 -14.29 22.51 -11.69
CA PRO A 514 -15.19 21.93 -12.67
C PRO A 514 -14.65 20.60 -13.20
N VAL A 515 -15.57 19.69 -13.52
CA VAL A 515 -15.30 18.41 -14.18
C VAL A 515 -16.41 18.17 -15.20
N ALA A 516 -16.18 17.29 -16.17
CA ALA A 516 -17.21 16.92 -17.14
C ALA A 516 -18.51 16.47 -16.43
N PRO A 517 -19.70 17.02 -16.80
CA PRO A 517 -20.96 16.71 -16.12
C PRO A 517 -21.29 15.21 -16.09
N ASP A 518 -20.97 14.49 -17.16
CA ASP A 518 -21.19 13.04 -17.25
C ASP A 518 -20.33 12.25 -16.28
N ALA A 519 -19.04 12.59 -16.18
CA ALA A 519 -18.15 11.97 -15.20
C ALA A 519 -18.59 12.28 -13.76
N LEU A 520 -19.04 13.51 -13.48
CA LEU A 520 -19.58 13.89 -12.17
C LEU A 520 -20.84 13.11 -11.81
N ARG A 521 -21.75 12.92 -12.77
CA ARG A 521 -22.97 12.12 -12.58
C ARG A 521 -22.60 10.68 -12.26
N ARG A 522 -21.73 10.04 -13.05
CA ARG A 522 -21.24 8.67 -12.76
C ARG A 522 -20.59 8.56 -11.38
N ALA A 523 -19.72 9.50 -11.01
CA ALA A 523 -19.06 9.51 -9.70
C ALA A 523 -20.06 9.64 -8.53
N ARG A 524 -21.07 10.51 -8.66
CA ARG A 524 -22.15 10.65 -7.66
C ARG A 524 -22.99 9.38 -7.57
N THR A 525 -23.32 8.78 -8.70
CA THR A 525 -24.08 7.52 -8.76
C THR A 525 -23.31 6.39 -8.11
N ALA A 526 -22.02 6.20 -8.44
CA ALA A 526 -21.17 5.18 -7.82
C ALA A 526 -21.05 5.37 -6.30
N ALA A 527 -20.84 6.60 -5.83
CA ALA A 527 -20.80 6.89 -4.39
C ALA A 527 -22.14 6.60 -3.69
N ALA A 528 -23.27 6.90 -4.35
CA ALA A 528 -24.60 6.58 -3.83
C ALA A 528 -24.85 5.07 -3.79
N LEU A 529 -24.50 4.34 -4.86
CA LEU A 529 -24.62 2.88 -4.93
C LEU A 529 -23.84 2.19 -3.81
N HIS A 530 -22.55 2.52 -3.67
CA HIS A 530 -21.72 1.94 -2.61
C HIS A 530 -22.32 2.23 -1.24
N ARG A 531 -22.72 3.47 -0.95
CA ARG A 531 -23.29 3.82 0.37
C ARG A 531 -24.60 3.09 0.63
N THR A 532 -25.50 3.04 -0.36
CA THR A 532 -26.80 2.37 -0.24
C THR A 532 -26.60 0.88 0.00
N GLN A 533 -25.77 0.22 -0.80
CA GLN A 533 -25.47 -1.20 -0.66
C GLN A 533 -24.75 -1.50 0.66
N TRP A 534 -23.80 -0.66 1.07
CA TRP A 534 -23.12 -0.78 2.36
C TRP A 534 -24.10 -0.78 3.52
N ARG A 535 -25.11 0.11 3.49
CA ARG A 535 -26.14 0.14 4.54
C ARG A 535 -27.01 -1.10 4.52
N LEU A 536 -27.46 -1.56 3.34
CA LEU A 536 -28.26 -2.78 3.21
C LEU A 536 -27.51 -4.02 3.72
N ARG A 537 -26.20 -4.09 3.49
CA ARG A 537 -25.34 -5.21 3.90
C ARG A 537 -24.88 -5.17 5.35
N ASN A 538 -24.74 -3.98 5.94
CA ASN A 538 -24.21 -3.84 7.31
C ASN A 538 -25.26 -3.53 8.37
N LEU A 539 -26.40 -2.93 8.01
CA LEU A 539 -27.37 -2.44 8.99
C LEU A 539 -28.66 -3.26 8.96
N ALA A 540 -29.19 -3.53 10.15
CA ALA A 540 -30.50 -4.12 10.34
C ALA A 540 -31.57 -3.02 10.46
N ALA A 541 -32.79 -3.32 9.99
CA ALA A 541 -33.94 -2.48 10.26
C ALA A 541 -34.20 -2.45 11.79
N PRO A 542 -34.22 -1.27 12.43
CA PRO A 542 -34.50 -1.18 13.87
C PRO A 542 -35.94 -1.61 14.17
N ALA A 543 -36.12 -2.35 15.27
CA ALA A 543 -37.44 -2.73 15.79
C ALA A 543 -38.22 -1.52 16.36
N ALA A 544 -37.51 -0.49 16.83
CA ALA A 544 -38.06 0.78 17.30
C ALA A 544 -37.13 1.95 16.91
N PRO A 545 -37.66 3.17 16.65
CA PRO A 545 -36.85 4.31 16.25
C PRO A 545 -36.15 4.95 17.46
N ASP A 546 -35.08 4.31 17.96
CA ASP A 546 -34.23 4.83 19.05
C ASP A 546 -33.02 5.65 18.52
N GLY A 547 -32.86 5.73 17.20
CA GLY A 547 -31.76 6.44 16.54
C GLY A 547 -30.43 5.67 16.52
N THR A 548 -30.34 4.51 17.19
CA THR A 548 -29.14 3.68 17.22
C THR A 548 -28.95 2.91 15.91
N LEU A 549 -27.71 2.80 15.45
CA LEU A 549 -27.37 1.93 14.33
C LEU A 549 -27.23 0.50 14.86
N ARG A 550 -27.97 -0.43 14.25
CA ARG A 550 -27.86 -1.86 14.56
C ARG A 550 -27.14 -2.57 13.44
N PHE A 551 -26.00 -3.17 13.75
CA PHE A 551 -25.23 -3.92 12.77
C PHE A 551 -25.77 -5.34 12.63
N ARG A 552 -25.75 -5.82 11.40
CA ARG A 552 -26.12 -7.18 11.05
C ARG A 552 -25.09 -8.18 11.62
N PRO A 553 -25.54 -9.30 12.22
CA PRO A 553 -24.63 -10.36 12.66
C PRO A 553 -24.10 -11.17 11.47
N ASP A 554 -24.87 -11.29 10.39
CA ASP A 554 -24.59 -12.05 9.17
C ASP A 554 -23.80 -11.26 8.11
N ARG A 555 -23.06 -10.22 8.52
CA ARG A 555 -22.28 -9.39 7.59
C ARG A 555 -21.15 -10.20 6.96
N GLY A 556 -21.14 -10.25 5.63
CA GLY A 556 -20.08 -10.87 4.83
C GLY A 556 -19.29 -9.83 4.04
N PHE A 557 -18.09 -10.20 3.61
CA PHE A 557 -17.36 -9.43 2.60
C PHE A 557 -18.15 -9.42 1.29
N TRP A 558 -18.15 -8.27 0.60
CA TRP A 558 -18.58 -8.20 -0.79
C TRP A 558 -17.60 -7.32 -1.58
N PRO A 559 -17.27 -7.69 -2.83
CA PRO A 559 -16.45 -6.85 -3.68
C PRO A 559 -17.29 -5.67 -4.20
N ASP A 560 -16.76 -4.45 -4.08
CA ASP A 560 -17.32 -3.29 -4.76
C ASP A 560 -16.78 -3.20 -6.20
N THR A 561 -17.53 -3.78 -7.14
CA THR A 561 -17.20 -3.75 -8.56
C THR A 561 -17.66 -2.47 -9.26
N ARG A 562 -18.72 -1.84 -8.74
CA ARG A 562 -19.38 -0.67 -9.37
C ARG A 562 -18.48 0.56 -9.36
N THR A 563 -17.70 0.80 -8.30
CA THR A 563 -16.76 1.93 -8.25
C THR A 563 -15.77 1.92 -9.43
N HIS A 564 -15.29 0.75 -9.85
CA HIS A 564 -14.38 0.65 -10.98
C HIS A 564 -15.12 0.61 -12.32
N ALA A 565 -16.21 -0.16 -12.41
CA ALA A 565 -16.99 -0.28 -13.64
C ALA A 565 -17.57 1.07 -14.13
N PHE A 566 -17.87 2.00 -13.22
CA PHE A 566 -18.44 3.31 -13.55
C PHE A 566 -17.38 4.34 -14.02
N ALA A 567 -16.09 3.98 -13.98
CA ALA A 567 -15.03 4.89 -14.39
C ALA A 567 -15.09 5.26 -15.87
N VAL A 568 -15.42 4.28 -16.71
CA VAL A 568 -15.57 4.43 -18.16
C VAL A 568 -17.05 4.37 -18.51
N ARG A 569 -17.51 5.23 -19.42
CA ARG A 569 -18.88 5.16 -19.93
C ARG A 569 -19.04 3.92 -20.83
N PRO A 570 -20.01 3.02 -20.57
CA PRO A 570 -20.27 1.91 -21.47
C PRO A 570 -20.78 2.41 -22.84
N ALA A 571 -20.16 1.94 -23.92
CA ALA A 571 -20.57 2.29 -25.28
C ALA A 571 -21.82 1.49 -25.74
N ALA A 572 -21.95 0.24 -25.27
CA ALA A 572 -23.07 -0.64 -25.57
C ALA A 572 -23.53 -1.32 -24.27
N PRO A 573 -24.32 -0.62 -23.42
CA PRO A 573 -24.78 -1.16 -22.15
C PRO A 573 -25.70 -2.37 -22.35
N ARG A 574 -25.52 -3.42 -21.53
CA ARG A 574 -26.30 -4.67 -21.55
C ARG A 574 -26.88 -5.02 -20.19
N THR A 575 -26.21 -4.62 -19.10
CA THR A 575 -26.66 -4.85 -17.72
C THR A 575 -27.29 -3.60 -17.13
N ALA A 576 -28.10 -3.75 -16.07
CA ALA A 576 -28.70 -2.62 -15.36
C ALA A 576 -27.64 -1.62 -14.84
N ASP A 577 -26.51 -2.14 -14.31
CA ASP A 577 -25.37 -1.34 -13.87
C ASP A 577 -24.75 -0.55 -15.05
N GLU A 578 -24.60 -1.16 -16.23
CA GLU A 578 -24.06 -0.50 -17.42
C GLU A 578 -25.00 0.58 -17.97
N HIS A 579 -26.32 0.33 -18.00
CA HIS A 579 -27.31 1.35 -18.37
C HIS A 579 -27.25 2.54 -17.42
N LEU A 580 -27.16 2.27 -16.10
CA LEU A 580 -27.04 3.31 -15.10
C LEU A 580 -25.74 4.11 -15.25
N ALA A 581 -24.61 3.44 -15.51
CA ALA A 581 -23.32 4.07 -15.79
C ALA A 581 -23.34 4.88 -17.10
N ALA A 582 -24.08 4.43 -18.12
CA ALA A 582 -24.26 5.14 -19.38
C ALA A 582 -25.14 6.40 -19.26
N GLY A 583 -25.81 6.58 -18.12
CA GLY A 583 -26.71 7.69 -17.84
C GLY A 583 -28.17 7.44 -18.21
N ASP A 584 -28.57 6.17 -18.32
CA ASP A 584 -29.94 5.73 -18.61
C ASP A 584 -30.57 5.04 -17.38
N PRO A 585 -31.03 5.83 -16.39
CA PRO A 585 -31.60 5.27 -15.17
C PRO A 585 -32.98 4.62 -15.40
N ALA A 586 -33.68 4.90 -16.50
CA ALA A 586 -34.98 4.29 -16.82
C ALA A 586 -34.81 2.81 -17.14
N THR A 587 -33.97 2.48 -18.13
CA THR A 587 -33.69 1.09 -18.49
C THR A 587 -33.01 0.34 -17.35
N ALA A 588 -32.13 1.01 -16.59
CA ALA A 588 -31.52 0.42 -15.41
C ALA A 588 -32.55 0.06 -14.33
N LEU A 589 -33.54 0.93 -14.09
CA LEU A 589 -34.61 0.68 -13.11
C LEU A 589 -35.41 -0.58 -13.48
N ASP A 590 -35.77 -0.74 -14.75
CA ASP A 590 -36.47 -1.93 -15.25
C ASP A 590 -35.61 -3.20 -15.12
N GLY A 591 -34.31 -3.08 -15.39
CA GLY A 591 -33.34 -4.17 -15.18
C GLY A 591 -33.29 -4.62 -13.72
N TYR A 592 -33.07 -3.70 -12.79
CA TYR A 592 -33.05 -4.05 -11.36
C TYR A 592 -34.41 -4.54 -10.86
N ALA A 593 -35.53 -4.06 -11.41
CA ALA A 593 -36.85 -4.58 -11.07
C ALA A 593 -37.03 -6.04 -11.47
N LYS A 594 -36.46 -6.46 -12.62
CA LYS A 594 -36.42 -7.87 -13.03
C LYS A 594 -35.53 -8.71 -12.10
N ASP A 595 -34.37 -8.20 -11.71
CA ASP A 595 -33.47 -8.88 -10.76
C ASP A 595 -34.15 -9.05 -9.40
N LEU A 596 -34.82 -8.01 -8.89
CA LEU A 596 -35.58 -8.05 -7.63
C LEU A 596 -36.82 -8.95 -7.69
N ALA A 597 -37.38 -9.20 -8.87
CA ALA A 597 -38.45 -10.19 -9.02
C ALA A 597 -37.94 -11.62 -8.83
N GLN A 598 -36.64 -11.87 -9.07
CA GLN A 598 -35.99 -13.16 -8.84
C GLN A 598 -35.49 -13.29 -7.39
N ASP A 599 -34.84 -12.24 -6.87
CA ASP A 599 -34.39 -12.16 -5.48
C ASP A 599 -34.74 -10.79 -4.86
N PRO A 600 -35.90 -10.67 -4.18
CA PRO A 600 -36.32 -9.42 -3.55
C PRO A 600 -35.39 -8.92 -2.44
N ALA A 601 -34.52 -9.79 -1.91
CA ALA A 601 -33.61 -9.49 -0.82
C ALA A 601 -32.19 -9.16 -1.31
N ASP A 602 -31.90 -9.24 -2.61
CA ASP A 602 -30.56 -8.95 -3.14
C ASP A 602 -30.18 -7.48 -2.88
N PRO A 603 -29.19 -7.22 -2.01
CA PRO A 603 -28.76 -5.85 -1.73
C PRO A 603 -28.10 -5.18 -2.94
N HIS A 604 -27.58 -5.94 -3.92
CA HIS A 604 -27.02 -5.38 -5.16
C HIS A 604 -28.11 -4.81 -6.05
N ALA A 605 -29.13 -5.60 -6.39
CA ALA A 605 -30.29 -5.14 -7.16
C ALA A 605 -31.08 -4.05 -6.42
N LEU A 606 -31.33 -4.21 -5.11
CA LEU A 606 -32.09 -3.21 -4.32
C LEU A 606 -31.39 -1.86 -4.25
N SER A 607 -30.06 -1.85 -4.04
CA SER A 607 -29.30 -0.60 -4.07
C SER A 607 -29.30 0.06 -5.43
N GLY A 608 -29.19 -0.73 -6.51
CA GLY A 608 -29.32 -0.29 -7.89
C GLY A 608 -30.65 0.39 -8.15
N TRP A 609 -31.75 -0.28 -7.80
CA TRP A 609 -33.10 0.21 -7.98
C TRP A 609 -33.37 1.51 -7.19
N ILE A 610 -32.97 1.58 -5.91
CA ILE A 610 -33.13 2.79 -5.09
C ILE A 610 -32.41 3.98 -5.72
N VAL A 611 -31.18 3.78 -6.20
CA VAL A 611 -30.37 4.84 -6.82
C VAL A 611 -30.92 5.24 -8.19
N ALA A 612 -31.31 4.29 -9.04
CA ALA A 612 -31.92 4.57 -10.34
C ALA A 612 -33.23 5.35 -10.19
N ARG A 613 -34.10 4.96 -9.24
CA ARG A 613 -35.35 5.67 -8.95
C ARG A 613 -35.08 7.09 -8.46
N ALA A 614 -34.08 7.28 -7.60
CA ALA A 614 -33.70 8.60 -7.11
C ALA A 614 -33.11 9.51 -8.21
N ALA A 615 -32.51 8.92 -9.24
CA ALA A 615 -32.00 9.65 -10.41
C ALA A 615 -33.12 10.12 -11.35
N LEU A 616 -34.20 9.33 -11.49
CA LEU A 616 -35.37 9.67 -12.31
C LEU A 616 -36.31 10.67 -11.61
N ASP A 617 -36.61 10.44 -10.33
CA ASP A 617 -37.58 11.23 -9.56
C ASP A 617 -36.94 11.71 -8.23
N PRO A 618 -36.16 12.81 -8.27
CA PRO A 618 -35.52 13.37 -7.10
C PRO A 618 -36.55 14.04 -6.17
N GLY A 619 -36.96 13.34 -5.12
CA GLY A 619 -38.00 13.77 -4.18
C GLY A 619 -37.62 13.55 -2.72
N ARG A 620 -38.54 13.87 -1.80
CA ARG A 620 -38.37 13.58 -0.37
C ARG A 620 -38.35 12.07 -0.10
N ALA A 621 -39.19 11.31 -0.81
CA ALA A 621 -39.28 9.86 -0.66
C ALA A 621 -38.00 9.13 -1.09
N THR A 622 -37.48 9.45 -2.29
CA THR A 622 -36.23 8.85 -2.80
C THR A 622 -35.00 9.28 -2.00
N ARG A 623 -34.96 10.52 -1.48
CA ARG A 623 -33.94 10.95 -0.50
C ARG A 623 -33.97 10.14 0.80
N ARG A 624 -35.16 9.81 1.31
CA ARG A 624 -35.32 8.96 2.50
C ARG A 624 -34.81 7.54 2.22
N ALA A 625 -35.17 6.97 1.05
CA ALA A 625 -34.70 5.65 0.63
C ALA A 625 -33.18 5.58 0.48
N LEU A 626 -32.53 6.61 -0.06
CA LEU A 626 -31.06 6.70 -0.11
C LEU A 626 -30.41 6.81 1.28
N THR A 627 -31.05 7.53 2.21
CA THR A 627 -30.47 7.79 3.54
C THR A 627 -30.63 6.60 4.49
N ARG A 628 -31.77 5.90 4.41
CA ARG A 628 -32.14 4.76 5.26
C ARG A 628 -32.70 3.63 4.39
N PRO A 629 -31.92 3.06 3.45
CA PRO A 629 -32.38 1.98 2.58
C PRO A 629 -32.75 0.71 3.37
N GLU A 630 -32.17 0.50 4.54
CA GLU A 630 -32.53 -0.60 5.44
C GLU A 630 -33.97 -0.47 6.00
N LEU A 631 -34.61 0.69 5.86
CA LEU A 631 -36.03 0.90 6.19
C LEU A 631 -36.94 0.83 4.95
N HIS A 632 -36.37 0.63 3.77
CA HIS A 632 -37.14 0.54 2.54
C HIS A 632 -37.94 -0.76 2.53
N ARG A 633 -39.26 -0.65 2.43
CA ARG A 633 -40.12 -1.80 2.18
C ARG A 633 -40.22 -1.96 0.67
N THR A 634 -39.80 -3.12 0.17
CA THR A 634 -40.21 -3.61 -1.15
C THR A 634 -41.71 -3.91 -1.08
N GLU A 635 -42.56 -2.88 -1.22
CA GLU A 635 -43.94 -3.17 -1.62
C GLU A 635 -43.89 -3.68 -3.07
N PRO A 636 -44.49 -4.84 -3.38
CA PRO A 636 -44.66 -5.24 -4.77
C PRO A 636 -45.43 -4.13 -5.48
N PRO A 637 -45.12 -3.79 -6.75
CA PRO A 637 -45.89 -2.80 -7.48
C PRO A 637 -47.32 -3.34 -7.59
N GLY A 638 -48.22 -2.79 -6.77
CA GLY A 638 -49.65 -2.97 -6.98
C GLY A 638 -50.02 -2.34 -8.33
N PRO A 639 -51.00 -2.90 -9.06
CA PRO A 639 -51.45 -2.29 -10.30
C PRO A 639 -51.86 -0.85 -10.01
N GLU A 640 -51.37 0.10 -10.81
CA GLU A 640 -51.80 1.49 -10.70
C GLU A 640 -53.33 1.54 -10.69
N PRO A 641 -53.96 2.29 -9.77
CA PRO A 641 -55.39 2.49 -9.86
C PRO A 641 -55.66 3.23 -11.17
N HIS A 642 -56.37 2.55 -12.08
CA HIS A 642 -56.91 3.15 -13.29
C HIS A 642 -57.46 4.54 -12.96
N ARG A 643 -56.94 5.56 -13.65
CA ARG A 643 -57.59 6.88 -13.72
C ARG A 643 -59.03 6.65 -14.16
N GLN A 644 -59.97 6.72 -13.23
CA GLN A 644 -61.37 6.88 -13.57
C GLN A 644 -61.55 8.27 -14.16
N GLU A 645 -62.01 8.32 -15.41
CA GLU A 645 -62.52 9.52 -16.04
C GLU A 645 -63.60 10.19 -15.17
N PRO A 646 -63.73 11.52 -15.23
CA PRO A 646 -64.67 12.23 -14.38
C PRO A 646 -66.11 11.97 -14.84
N ALA A 647 -66.88 11.25 -14.01
CA ALA A 647 -68.33 11.19 -14.15
C ALA A 647 -68.93 12.55 -13.78
N GLY A 648 -69.77 13.08 -14.68
CA GLY A 648 -70.49 14.35 -14.54
C GLY A 648 -71.45 14.44 -13.34
N PRO A 649 -72.05 15.62 -13.12
CA PRO A 649 -72.58 16.01 -11.82
C PRO A 649 -73.91 15.31 -11.52
N SER A 650 -74.08 14.89 -10.26
CA SER A 650 -75.36 14.38 -9.74
C SER A 650 -75.82 15.21 -8.54
N PRO A 651 -77.15 15.36 -8.32
CA PRO A 651 -77.73 16.56 -7.76
C PRO A 651 -77.85 16.56 -6.23
N HIS A 652 -78.01 17.78 -5.73
CA HIS A 652 -78.33 18.19 -4.36
C HIS A 652 -79.07 17.19 -3.46
N ARG A 653 -78.54 17.01 -2.23
CA ARG A 653 -79.31 16.70 -1.03
C ARG A 653 -78.96 17.67 0.12
N PRO A 654 -79.90 18.00 1.01
CA PRO A 654 -79.87 19.24 1.80
C PRO A 654 -79.10 19.12 3.13
N LYS A 655 -78.58 20.26 3.59
CA LYS A 655 -77.82 20.42 4.85
C LYS A 655 -78.68 20.16 6.10
N PRO A 656 -78.16 19.48 7.14
CA PRO A 656 -78.82 19.48 8.45
C PRO A 656 -78.44 20.72 9.27
N ARG A 657 -79.42 21.26 9.99
CA ARG A 657 -79.31 22.42 10.91
C ARG A 657 -78.49 22.08 12.17
N PRO A 658 -77.90 23.08 12.84
CA PRO A 658 -77.08 22.86 14.03
C PRO A 658 -77.94 22.87 15.31
N SER A 659 -77.68 21.93 16.22
CA SER A 659 -78.21 21.91 17.58
C SER A 659 -77.17 22.48 18.55
N ARG A 660 -77.56 23.49 19.33
CA ARG A 660 -76.81 24.03 20.48
C ARG A 660 -77.01 23.14 21.72
N PRO A 661 -76.12 23.22 22.74
CA PRO A 661 -76.10 22.29 23.87
C PRO A 661 -76.88 22.77 25.11
N ALA A 662 -77.02 21.83 26.05
CA ALA A 662 -77.44 21.90 27.47
C ALA A 662 -78.91 21.55 27.80
N GLY A 663 -79.03 20.62 28.76
CA GLY A 663 -80.24 20.05 29.33
C GLY A 663 -79.99 18.61 29.74
#